data_AF-A0A8I1Q5J7-F1
#
_entry.id   AF-A0A8I1Q5J7-F1
#
_cell.length_a   1.000
_cell.length_b   1.000
_cell.length_c   1.000
_cell.angle_alpha   90.00
_cell.angle_beta   90.00
_cell.angle_gamma   90.00
#
_symmetry.space_group_name_H-M   'P 1'
#
loop_
_entity.id
_entity.type
_entity.pdbx_description
1 polymer ?
#
loop_
_entity_poly.entity_id
_entity_poly.type
_entity_poly.pdbx_seq_one_letter_code
_entity_poly.pdbx_strand_id
1 'polypeptide(L)'
;MKTNKKQFKFKRIPYYVSLLLLTCGASLILGFLSFGGAFALAPILPLAVGAFVLSVAYEGEIYLQNIKGALAKLFKGDYLSHQLAKNFLLKHFPDTNMDNCPQFFKDYQEQLKLFAALNHKKLSQEQKNHFSAVKRRLKDMEQWFASQLYPSAAEEALTSYAESVHIWLKQQQQQQWALRLQRHRVLYRLAGIMSVLSALFMGLGSTYLIVEACSVIPFVAVIPFAFWPLFIAPMAVIAGIAYGFLIYNTLTDLISQQTLQKWYQNLRNDFRQGITARNIFLATMSVVLAGLAITLTICTAGTWWTVASNTRPLFTWMSKMPSFIMRIINPIITGLSAVFFNLQNTSESLEMLAAATNPQGAKLSFWQRLRHQLRVLWEHLQQHENIWQQLNPFRLLLKITLTPLRLLLFLGHLVSIAFTADRMPGIPQIAAALVALISEGFEDAHYFIPAIESEEHSADDIMQQLEERLGDEAGHEHHTDIPTRLLKNLALPIYILAAIWDWLASRLPARTGSQAPLTWNKAWEKQRGNKTTIDAITPETHLSPDWKKEHTLCLLKKYQHQHLQGAIYAQKKIAAFNELQEQIFTEPAEATHKVIVTAHKSSALNQHRLFGMNQAACRTQQFLSQLPERVGLERNSTPTAARC
;
A
#
# COMPACT_ATOMS: atom_id res chain seq x y z
N MET A 1 -34.83 -9.14 -0.24
CA MET A 1 -33.76 -8.25 0.26
C MET A 1 -32.85 -9.05 1.19
N LYS A 2 -31.79 -9.71 0.66
CA LYS A 2 -30.82 -10.42 1.52
C LYS A 2 -29.86 -9.39 2.08
N THR A 3 -30.11 -8.96 3.32
CA THR A 3 -29.16 -8.12 4.06
C THR A 3 -27.90 -8.94 4.29
N ASN A 4 -26.86 -8.63 3.53
CA ASN A 4 -25.51 -9.12 3.74
C ASN A 4 -25.03 -8.50 5.06
N LYS A 5 -25.44 -9.07 6.20
CA LYS A 5 -24.95 -8.69 7.52
C LYS A 5 -23.45 -8.94 7.50
N LYS A 6 -22.65 -7.90 7.24
CA LYS A 6 -21.20 -7.90 7.42
C LYS A 6 -20.96 -8.37 8.86
N GLN A 7 -20.58 -9.64 9.03
CA GLN A 7 -20.21 -10.16 10.33
C GLN A 7 -19.08 -9.28 10.88
N PHE A 8 -19.37 -8.54 11.95
CA PHE A 8 -18.37 -7.72 12.63
C PHE A 8 -17.25 -8.63 13.11
N LYS A 9 -16.08 -8.51 12.50
CA LYS A 9 -14.91 -9.31 12.86
C LYS A 9 -14.25 -8.65 14.08
N PHE A 10 -14.74 -8.95 15.28
CA PHE A 10 -14.18 -8.46 16.55
C PHE A 10 -12.65 -8.60 16.65
N LYS A 11 -12.10 -9.67 16.06
CA LYS A 11 -10.65 -9.90 15.97
C LYS A 11 -9.85 -8.81 15.23
N ARG A 12 -10.51 -7.93 14.47
CA ARG A 12 -9.88 -6.83 13.74
C ARG A 12 -9.98 -5.48 14.46
N ILE A 13 -10.73 -5.38 15.55
CA ILE A 13 -10.87 -4.13 16.30
C ILE A 13 -9.53 -3.65 16.86
N PRO A 14 -8.70 -4.50 17.51
CA PRO A 14 -7.40 -4.05 18.01
C PRO A 14 -6.49 -3.52 16.90
N TYR A 15 -6.53 -4.13 15.72
CA TYR A 15 -5.76 -3.68 14.55
C TYR A 15 -6.16 -2.26 14.13
N TYR A 16 -7.46 -2.00 13.92
CA TYR A 16 -7.91 -0.68 13.46
C TYR A 16 -7.80 0.41 14.53
N VAL A 17 -8.03 0.05 15.80
CA VAL A 17 -7.87 0.97 16.93
C VAL A 17 -6.41 1.35 17.11
N SER A 18 -5.49 0.37 17.08
CA SER A 18 -4.05 0.65 17.20
C SER A 18 -3.55 1.49 16.03
N LEU A 19 -3.97 1.16 14.80
CA LEU A 19 -3.64 1.95 13.62
C LEU A 19 -4.08 3.41 13.77
N LEU A 20 -5.34 3.64 14.16
CA LEU A 20 -5.87 5.00 14.32
C LEU A 20 -5.16 5.76 15.45
N LEU A 21 -4.99 5.15 16.62
CA LEU A 21 -4.36 5.82 17.77
C LEU A 21 -2.89 6.15 17.50
N LEU A 22 -2.13 5.24 16.88
CA LEU A 22 -0.72 5.45 16.59
C LEU A 22 -0.52 6.50 15.50
N THR A 23 -1.30 6.43 14.41
CA THR A 23 -1.26 7.45 13.36
C THR A 23 -1.64 8.81 13.91
N CYS A 24 -2.83 8.95 14.52
CA CYS A 24 -3.26 10.24 15.05
C CYS A 24 -2.29 10.78 16.11
N GLY A 25 -1.81 9.92 17.02
CA GLY A 25 -0.88 10.36 18.05
C GLY A 25 0.47 10.83 17.49
N ALA A 26 1.07 10.09 16.55
CA ALA A 26 2.33 10.48 15.92
C ALA A 26 2.18 11.81 15.14
N SER A 27 1.14 11.93 14.33
CA SER A 27 0.89 13.15 13.54
C SER A 27 0.61 14.36 14.40
N LEU A 28 -0.13 14.20 15.50
CA LEU A 28 -0.37 15.31 16.46
C LEU A 28 0.92 15.78 17.12
N ILE A 29 1.83 14.86 17.46
CA ILE A 29 3.13 15.21 18.06
C ILE A 29 3.97 16.02 17.08
N LEU A 30 4.08 15.58 15.82
CA LEU A 30 4.77 16.33 14.77
C LEU A 30 4.11 17.68 14.50
N GLY A 31 2.77 17.73 14.51
CA GLY A 31 2.02 18.97 14.45
C GLY A 31 2.41 19.94 15.57
N PHE A 32 2.47 19.49 16.81
CA PHE A 32 2.87 20.33 17.95
C PHE A 32 4.33 20.78 17.88
N LEU A 33 5.23 19.93 17.38
CA LEU A 33 6.62 20.31 17.14
C LEU A 33 6.72 21.39 16.06
N SER A 34 5.98 21.24 14.96
CA SER A 34 5.89 22.22 13.88
C SER A 34 5.31 23.54 14.37
N PHE A 35 4.22 23.49 15.15
CA PHE A 35 3.65 24.66 15.82
C PHE A 35 4.70 25.37 16.67
N GLY A 36 5.40 24.63 17.54
CA GLY A 36 6.39 25.19 18.45
C GLY A 36 7.57 25.82 17.69
N GLY A 37 8.06 25.14 16.65
CA GLY A 37 9.12 25.64 15.78
C GLY A 37 8.72 26.91 15.04
N ALA A 38 7.55 26.90 14.40
CA ALA A 38 7.01 28.04 13.68
C ALA A 38 6.81 29.24 14.61
N PHE A 39 6.21 29.03 15.78
CA PHE A 39 5.94 30.07 16.76
C PHE A 39 7.22 30.64 17.38
N ALA A 40 8.25 29.79 17.58
CA ALA A 40 9.55 30.24 18.08
C ALA A 40 10.31 31.10 17.06
N LEU A 41 10.22 30.76 15.76
CA LEU A 41 10.89 31.50 14.69
C LEU A 41 10.13 32.78 14.30
N ALA A 42 8.81 32.69 14.24
CA ALA A 42 7.90 33.79 13.96
C ALA A 42 6.66 33.65 14.86
N PRO A 43 6.51 34.52 15.89
CA PRO A 43 5.41 34.44 16.86
C PRO A 43 4.06 34.90 16.28
N ILE A 44 3.70 34.38 15.11
CA ILE A 44 2.47 34.64 14.37
C ILE A 44 1.57 33.43 14.56
N LEU A 45 0.57 33.56 15.44
CA LEU A 45 -0.31 32.44 15.81
C LEU A 45 -0.98 31.78 14.58
N PRO A 46 -1.53 32.50 13.59
CA PRO A 46 -2.08 31.87 12.39
C PRO A 46 -1.06 31.03 11.60
N LEU A 47 0.20 31.47 11.54
CA LEU A 47 1.27 30.73 10.86
C LEU A 47 1.58 29.43 11.60
N ALA A 48 1.69 29.49 12.94
CA ALA A 48 1.94 28.31 13.77
C ALA A 48 0.78 27.30 13.69
N VAL A 49 -0.48 27.77 13.69
CA VAL A 49 -1.67 26.92 13.48
C VAL A 49 -1.68 26.32 12.08
N GLY A 50 -1.34 27.11 11.05
CA GLY A 50 -1.22 26.61 9.68
C GLY A 50 -0.16 25.50 9.56
N ALA A 51 1.01 25.72 10.17
CA ALA A 51 2.10 24.75 10.21
C ALA A 51 1.66 23.44 10.91
N PHE A 52 1.00 23.55 12.07
CA PHE A 52 0.39 22.41 12.78
C PHE A 52 -0.54 21.60 11.87
N VAL A 53 -1.55 22.26 11.26
CA VAL A 53 -2.58 21.58 10.46
C VAL A 53 -1.97 20.89 9.25
N LEU A 54 -1.03 21.55 8.57
CA LEU A 54 -0.34 21.00 7.42
C LEU A 54 0.48 19.77 7.81
N SER A 55 1.30 19.87 8.87
CA SER A 55 2.09 18.75 9.37
C SER A 55 1.21 17.56 9.75
N VAL A 56 0.13 17.77 10.53
CA VAL A 56 -0.78 16.67 10.92
C VAL A 56 -1.40 15.97 9.70
N ALA A 57 -1.80 16.73 8.68
CA ALA A 57 -2.49 16.18 7.51
C ALA A 57 -1.56 15.33 6.63
N TYR A 58 -0.33 15.77 6.40
CA TYR A 58 0.64 15.10 5.54
C TYR A 58 1.35 13.96 6.27
N GLU A 59 1.86 14.21 7.49
CA GLU A 59 2.48 13.17 8.33
C GLU A 59 1.49 12.07 8.71
N GLY A 60 0.20 12.42 8.81
CA GLY A 60 -0.89 11.46 8.96
C GLY A 60 -0.91 10.41 7.86
N GLU A 61 -0.68 10.79 6.61
CA GLU A 61 -0.63 9.85 5.50
C GLU A 61 0.63 8.98 5.57
N ILE A 62 1.80 9.59 5.80
CA ILE A 62 3.09 8.89 5.87
C ILE A 62 3.07 7.82 6.97
N TYR A 63 2.68 8.19 8.20
CA TYR A 63 2.58 7.24 9.31
C TYR A 63 1.46 6.21 9.10
N LEU A 64 0.31 6.58 8.54
CA LEU A 64 -0.76 5.64 8.26
C LEU A 64 -0.28 4.52 7.32
N GLN A 65 0.39 4.89 6.23
CA GLN A 65 0.87 3.94 5.24
C GLN A 65 1.98 3.04 5.82
N ASN A 66 2.95 3.63 6.52
CA ASN A 66 4.04 2.88 7.14
C ASN A 66 3.57 1.93 8.26
N ILE A 67 2.69 2.38 9.17
CA ILE A 67 2.15 1.53 10.24
C ILE A 67 1.30 0.41 9.64
N LYS A 68 0.46 0.71 8.64
CA LYS A 68 -0.35 -0.30 7.94
C LYS A 68 0.54 -1.35 7.26
N GLY A 69 1.61 -0.91 6.61
CA GLY A 69 2.62 -1.79 6.01
C GLY A 69 3.29 -2.69 7.05
N ALA A 70 3.79 -2.11 8.14
CA ALA A 70 4.43 -2.84 9.23
C ALA A 70 3.52 -3.90 9.86
N LEU A 71 2.28 -3.53 10.20
CA LEU A 71 1.31 -4.46 10.77
C LEU A 71 0.97 -5.60 9.79
N ALA A 72 0.85 -5.30 8.49
CA ALA A 72 0.62 -6.32 7.48
C ALA A 72 1.77 -7.32 7.39
N LYS A 73 3.01 -6.88 7.59
CA LYS A 73 4.23 -7.71 7.58
C LYS A 73 4.37 -8.54 8.86
N LEU A 74 4.06 -7.97 10.02
CA LEU A 74 4.18 -8.65 11.32
C LEU A 74 3.10 -9.72 11.52
N PHE A 75 1.86 -9.44 11.13
CA PHE A 75 0.74 -10.35 11.40
C PHE A 75 0.53 -11.42 10.31
N LYS A 76 1.25 -11.37 9.19
CA LYS A 76 1.20 -12.40 8.14
C LYS A 76 2.50 -13.23 8.19
N GLY A 77 2.44 -14.41 8.79
CA GLY A 77 3.60 -15.29 8.97
C GLY A 77 4.36 -15.62 7.67
N ASP A 78 3.64 -15.70 6.55
CA ASP A 78 4.20 -16.02 5.23
C ASP A 78 4.43 -14.76 4.35
N TYR A 79 4.47 -13.56 4.92
CA TYR A 79 4.64 -12.34 4.13
C TYR A 79 5.91 -12.38 3.26
N LEU A 80 7.05 -12.70 3.86
CA LEU A 80 8.34 -12.67 3.18
C LEU A 80 8.44 -13.74 2.08
N SER A 81 7.92 -14.95 2.32
CA SER A 81 7.89 -15.99 1.28
C SER A 81 7.01 -15.58 0.11
N HIS A 82 5.82 -15.03 0.38
CA HIS A 82 4.97 -14.50 -0.69
C HIS A 82 5.65 -13.38 -1.47
N GLN A 83 6.27 -12.41 -0.80
CA GLN A 83 6.94 -11.29 -1.47
C GLN A 83 8.10 -11.75 -2.37
N LEU A 84 8.93 -12.68 -1.88
CA LEU A 84 10.01 -13.24 -2.70
C LEU A 84 9.49 -14.11 -3.84
N ALA A 85 8.38 -14.82 -3.66
CA ALA A 85 7.75 -15.57 -4.74
C ALA A 85 7.19 -14.66 -5.85
N LYS A 86 6.65 -13.49 -5.49
CA LYS A 86 6.27 -12.47 -6.48
C LYS A 86 7.48 -11.92 -7.24
N ASN A 87 8.56 -11.60 -6.53
CA ASN A 87 9.81 -11.18 -7.16
C ASN A 87 10.40 -12.27 -8.07
N PHE A 88 10.20 -13.54 -7.72
CA PHE A 88 10.55 -14.68 -8.56
C PHE A 88 9.72 -14.67 -9.84
N LEU A 89 8.39 -14.58 -9.73
CA LEU A 89 7.48 -14.51 -10.88
C LEU A 89 7.86 -13.36 -11.80
N LEU A 90 8.12 -12.15 -11.27
CA LEU A 90 8.53 -10.99 -12.07
C LEU A 90 9.82 -11.22 -12.89
N LYS A 91 10.76 -12.02 -12.36
CA LYS A 91 12.07 -12.23 -12.99
C LYS A 91 12.12 -13.44 -13.91
N HIS A 92 11.27 -14.44 -13.67
CA HIS A 92 11.39 -15.76 -14.27
C HIS A 92 10.08 -16.26 -14.91
N PHE A 93 9.09 -15.38 -15.13
CA PHE A 93 7.86 -15.79 -15.80
C PHE A 93 8.18 -16.38 -17.19
N PRO A 94 7.79 -17.62 -17.48
CA PRO A 94 8.11 -18.26 -18.76
C PRO A 94 7.19 -17.74 -19.88
N ASP A 95 7.64 -17.88 -21.13
CA ASP A 95 6.73 -17.83 -22.28
C ASP A 95 5.78 -19.04 -22.21
N THR A 96 4.49 -18.74 -22.13
CA THR A 96 3.40 -19.71 -21.98
C THR A 96 3.08 -20.46 -23.26
N ASN A 97 3.59 -20.02 -24.40
CA ASN A 97 3.44 -20.72 -25.68
C ASN A 97 4.42 -21.88 -25.85
N MET A 98 5.43 -22.02 -24.98
CA MET A 98 6.37 -23.13 -25.03
C MET A 98 5.73 -24.45 -24.60
N ASP A 99 6.03 -25.54 -25.31
CA ASP A 99 5.46 -26.88 -25.07
C ASP A 99 5.70 -27.39 -23.64
N ASN A 100 6.88 -27.08 -23.07
CA ASN A 100 7.26 -27.51 -21.71
C ASN A 100 6.82 -26.55 -20.60
N CYS A 101 5.95 -25.58 -20.88
CA CYS A 101 5.49 -24.63 -19.88
C CYS A 101 4.43 -25.26 -18.95
N PRO A 102 4.65 -25.28 -17.61
CA PRO A 102 3.67 -25.80 -16.67
C PRO A 102 2.30 -25.13 -16.82
N GLN A 103 1.22 -25.93 -16.70
CA GLN A 103 -0.15 -25.45 -16.86
C GLN A 103 -0.49 -24.27 -15.93
N PHE A 104 0.15 -24.21 -14.76
CA PHE A 104 0.05 -23.08 -13.83
C PHE A 104 0.29 -21.71 -14.47
N PHE A 105 1.34 -21.57 -15.28
CA PHE A 105 1.66 -20.27 -15.86
C PHE A 105 0.64 -19.87 -16.94
N LYS A 106 0.07 -20.84 -17.67
CA LYS A 106 -1.02 -20.61 -18.63
C LYS A 106 -2.27 -20.13 -17.93
N ASP A 107 -2.72 -20.85 -16.89
CA ASP A 107 -3.89 -20.47 -16.09
C ASP A 107 -3.69 -19.10 -15.41
N TYR A 108 -2.48 -18.82 -14.93
CA TYR A 108 -2.16 -17.55 -14.27
C TYR A 108 -2.16 -16.38 -15.26
N GLN A 109 -1.61 -16.56 -16.46
CA GLN A 109 -1.65 -15.55 -17.52
C GLN A 109 -3.09 -15.26 -17.96
N GLU A 110 -3.97 -16.27 -18.05
CA GLU A 110 -5.39 -16.04 -18.34
C GLU A 110 -6.06 -15.17 -17.27
N GLN A 111 -5.80 -15.44 -15.98
CA GLN A 111 -6.33 -14.61 -14.90
C GLN A 111 -5.73 -13.19 -14.89
N LEU A 112 -4.46 -13.01 -15.28
CA LEU A 112 -3.86 -11.69 -15.51
C LEU A 112 -4.54 -10.95 -16.67
N LYS A 113 -4.79 -11.67 -17.78
CA LYS A 113 -5.71 -11.36 -18.89
C LYS A 113 -6.94 -10.60 -18.41
N LEU A 114 -7.71 -11.32 -17.59
CA LEU A 114 -8.97 -10.89 -17.01
C LEU A 114 -8.80 -9.73 -16.02
N PHE A 115 -7.74 -9.75 -15.22
CA PHE A 115 -7.44 -8.69 -14.28
C PHE A 115 -7.18 -7.38 -15.02
N ALA A 116 -6.27 -7.36 -15.99
CA ALA A 116 -5.94 -6.18 -16.80
C ALA A 116 -7.17 -5.66 -17.56
N ALA A 117 -7.99 -6.58 -18.10
CA ALA A 117 -9.23 -6.22 -18.79
C ALA A 117 -10.25 -5.50 -17.89
N LEU A 118 -10.21 -5.69 -16.57
CA LEU A 118 -11.12 -5.10 -15.59
C LEU A 118 -10.47 -4.03 -14.72
N ASN A 119 -9.14 -4.02 -14.61
CA ASN A 119 -8.40 -3.07 -13.77
C ASN A 119 -8.49 -1.66 -14.36
N HIS A 120 -8.42 -0.66 -13.49
CA HIS A 120 -8.58 0.76 -13.85
C HIS A 120 -9.89 1.12 -14.59
N LYS A 121 -10.85 0.18 -14.72
CA LYS A 121 -12.19 0.43 -15.29
C LYS A 121 -13.21 0.60 -14.18
N LYS A 122 -14.26 1.36 -14.49
CA LYS A 122 -15.39 1.49 -13.59
C LYS A 122 -16.37 0.35 -13.83
N LEU A 123 -16.50 -0.49 -12.82
CA LEU A 123 -17.27 -1.73 -12.88
C LEU A 123 -18.69 -1.56 -12.28
N SER A 124 -19.68 -2.22 -12.87
CA SER A 124 -21.01 -2.45 -12.30
C SER A 124 -20.89 -3.24 -10.99
N GLN A 125 -21.96 -3.33 -10.17
CA GLN A 125 -21.87 -4.09 -8.91
C GLN A 125 -21.57 -5.58 -9.15
N GLU A 126 -22.09 -6.16 -10.24
CA GLU A 126 -21.82 -7.54 -10.64
C GLU A 126 -20.38 -7.71 -11.11
N GLN A 127 -19.91 -6.82 -11.99
CA GLN A 127 -18.52 -6.81 -12.43
C GLN A 127 -17.54 -6.55 -11.28
N LYS A 128 -17.89 -5.72 -10.28
CA LYS A 128 -17.10 -5.53 -9.05
C LYS A 128 -16.99 -6.84 -8.27
N ASN A 129 -18.08 -7.59 -8.16
CA ASN A 129 -18.05 -8.90 -7.51
C ASN A 129 -17.16 -9.86 -8.30
N HIS A 130 -17.29 -9.92 -9.63
CA HIS A 130 -16.45 -10.74 -10.49
C HIS A 130 -14.97 -10.36 -10.40
N PHE A 131 -14.64 -9.07 -10.52
CA PHE A 131 -13.28 -8.55 -10.37
C PHE A 131 -12.70 -8.83 -8.99
N SER A 132 -13.51 -8.72 -7.93
CA SER A 132 -13.07 -9.10 -6.58
C SER A 132 -12.78 -10.61 -6.47
N ALA A 133 -13.50 -11.44 -7.23
CA ALA A 133 -13.23 -12.87 -7.32
C ALA A 133 -11.94 -13.15 -8.12
N VAL A 134 -11.71 -12.47 -9.25
CA VAL A 134 -10.45 -12.54 -10.03
C VAL A 134 -9.26 -12.13 -9.14
N LYS A 135 -9.32 -10.97 -8.47
CA LYS A 135 -8.28 -10.52 -7.51
C LYS A 135 -8.00 -11.56 -6.44
N ARG A 136 -9.05 -12.20 -5.92
CA ARG A 136 -8.92 -13.23 -4.89
C ARG A 136 -8.32 -14.51 -5.43
N ARG A 137 -8.65 -14.92 -6.66
CA ARG A 137 -8.06 -16.09 -7.33
C ARG A 137 -6.59 -15.87 -7.63
N LEU A 138 -6.20 -14.74 -8.24
CA LEU A 138 -4.79 -14.39 -8.46
C LEU A 138 -4.00 -14.43 -7.16
N LYS A 139 -4.54 -13.84 -6.10
CA LYS A 139 -3.92 -13.93 -4.78
C LYS A 139 -3.80 -15.37 -4.26
N ASP A 140 -4.82 -16.21 -4.43
CA ASP A 140 -4.74 -17.62 -4.02
C ASP A 140 -3.69 -18.38 -4.88
N MET A 141 -3.55 -18.06 -6.18
CA MET A 141 -2.52 -18.59 -7.08
C MET A 141 -1.11 -18.18 -6.65
N GLU A 142 -0.90 -16.90 -6.33
CA GLU A 142 0.38 -16.38 -5.82
C GLU A 142 0.78 -17.04 -4.48
N GLN A 143 -0.20 -17.25 -3.59
CA GLN A 143 0.02 -17.95 -2.32
C GLN A 143 0.37 -19.41 -2.53
N TRP A 144 -0.34 -20.09 -3.42
CA TRP A 144 -0.04 -21.48 -3.77
C TRP A 144 1.35 -21.60 -4.40
N PHE A 145 1.68 -20.73 -5.37
CA PHE A 145 3.00 -20.72 -6.01
C PHE A 145 4.13 -20.52 -5.00
N ALA A 146 3.97 -19.61 -4.04
CA ALA A 146 4.96 -19.41 -2.99
C ALA A 146 5.18 -20.68 -2.14
N SER A 147 4.13 -21.48 -1.90
CA SER A 147 4.26 -22.75 -1.19
C SER A 147 4.98 -23.83 -2.02
N GLN A 148 4.87 -23.77 -3.36
CA GLN A 148 5.63 -24.65 -4.26
C GLN A 148 7.09 -24.22 -4.39
N LEU A 149 7.36 -22.90 -4.39
CA LEU A 149 8.72 -22.36 -4.41
C LEU A 149 9.49 -22.69 -3.12
N TYR A 150 8.80 -22.69 -1.98
CA TYR A 150 9.36 -22.98 -0.67
C TYR A 150 8.64 -24.17 -0.02
N PRO A 151 8.84 -25.40 -0.53
CA PRO A 151 8.15 -26.57 -0.03
C PRO A 151 8.52 -26.84 1.42
N SER A 152 7.55 -27.29 2.23
CA SER A 152 7.82 -27.79 3.57
C SER A 152 8.57 -29.11 3.51
N ALA A 153 9.36 -29.42 4.54
CA ALA A 153 10.16 -30.65 4.60
C ALA A 153 9.34 -31.95 4.66
N ALA A 154 8.02 -31.86 4.79
CA ALA A 154 7.13 -33.02 4.73
C ALA A 154 6.94 -33.46 3.28
N GLU A 155 7.26 -34.73 2.99
CA GLU A 155 6.94 -35.37 1.71
C GLU A 155 5.43 -35.54 1.58
N GLU A 156 4.75 -34.51 1.09
CA GLU A 156 3.36 -34.61 0.69
C GLU A 156 3.27 -35.12 -0.75
N ALA A 157 2.32 -36.03 -1.01
CA ALA A 157 2.06 -36.50 -2.36
C ALA A 157 1.64 -35.31 -3.25
N LEU A 158 2.34 -35.13 -4.37
CA LEU A 158 2.09 -34.06 -5.32
C LEU A 158 1.07 -34.50 -6.36
N THR A 159 0.19 -33.59 -6.77
CA THR A 159 -0.62 -33.76 -7.98
C THR A 159 0.27 -33.60 -9.21
N SER A 160 -0.14 -34.14 -10.37
CA SER A 160 0.56 -33.92 -11.65
C SER A 160 0.76 -32.44 -11.96
N TYR A 161 -0.24 -31.61 -11.61
CA TYR A 161 -0.18 -30.15 -11.73
C TYR A 161 0.96 -29.55 -10.88
N ALA A 162 1.05 -29.90 -9.59
CA ALA A 162 2.10 -29.44 -8.70
C ALA A 162 3.48 -29.97 -9.08
N GLU A 163 3.56 -31.24 -9.50
CA GLU A 163 4.80 -31.89 -9.93
C GLU A 163 5.43 -31.18 -11.14
N SER A 164 4.61 -30.80 -12.14
CA SER A 164 5.08 -30.05 -13.31
C SER A 164 5.76 -28.73 -12.91
N VAL A 165 5.20 -28.02 -11.93
CA VAL A 165 5.75 -26.77 -11.41
C VAL A 165 7.04 -27.03 -10.61
N HIS A 166 7.09 -28.10 -9.81
CA HIS A 166 8.30 -28.47 -9.05
C HIS A 166 9.47 -28.82 -9.96
N ILE A 167 9.23 -29.59 -11.02
CA ILE A 167 10.25 -29.95 -12.02
C ILE A 167 10.80 -28.67 -12.67
N TRP A 168 9.92 -27.77 -13.08
CA TRP A 168 10.31 -26.50 -13.68
C TRP A 168 11.07 -25.59 -12.69
N LEU A 169 10.63 -25.51 -11.42
CA LEU A 169 11.28 -24.73 -10.38
C LEU A 169 12.71 -25.21 -10.08
N LYS A 170 12.93 -26.53 -10.04
CA LYS A 170 14.26 -27.12 -9.85
C LYS A 170 15.24 -26.68 -10.94
N GLN A 171 14.76 -26.48 -12.18
CA GLN A 171 15.57 -25.97 -13.29
C GLN A 171 15.86 -24.46 -13.16
N GLN A 172 14.99 -23.69 -12.49
CA GLN A 172 15.06 -22.23 -12.36
C GLN A 172 15.69 -21.73 -11.05
N GLN A 173 16.78 -22.38 -10.60
CA GLN A 173 17.57 -21.96 -9.44
C GLN A 173 16.77 -21.86 -8.11
N GLN A 174 15.74 -22.69 -7.91
CA GLN A 174 14.92 -22.72 -6.68
C GLN A 174 15.76 -22.73 -5.39
N GLN A 175 16.87 -23.46 -5.35
CA GLN A 175 17.76 -23.52 -4.19
C GLN A 175 18.36 -22.15 -3.82
N GLN A 176 18.70 -21.31 -4.80
CA GLN A 176 19.23 -19.97 -4.54
C GLN A 176 18.18 -19.07 -3.90
N TRP A 177 16.92 -19.19 -4.33
CA TRP A 177 15.79 -18.47 -3.74
C TRP A 177 15.44 -18.96 -2.34
N ALA A 178 15.54 -20.27 -2.08
CA ALA A 178 15.39 -20.83 -0.74
C ALA A 178 16.47 -20.30 0.24
N LEU A 179 17.73 -20.26 -0.19
CA LEU A 179 18.82 -19.65 0.59
C LEU A 179 18.58 -18.15 0.81
N ARG A 180 18.08 -17.44 -0.21
CA ARG A 180 17.71 -16.03 -0.10
C ARG A 180 16.62 -15.81 0.94
N LEU A 181 15.58 -16.67 0.97
CA LEU A 181 14.53 -16.61 1.99
C LEU A 181 15.11 -16.77 3.41
N GLN A 182 16.04 -17.72 3.62
CA GLN A 182 16.68 -17.90 4.93
C GLN A 182 17.48 -16.66 5.35
N ARG A 183 18.29 -16.09 4.44
CA ARG A 183 19.05 -14.84 4.71
C ARG A 183 18.11 -13.69 5.05
N HIS A 184 17.05 -13.49 4.28
CA HIS A 184 16.09 -12.42 4.55
C HIS A 184 15.31 -12.63 5.86
N ARG A 185 15.03 -13.88 6.28
CA ARG A 185 14.43 -14.13 7.61
C ARG A 185 15.33 -13.65 8.75
N VAL A 186 16.65 -13.85 8.64
CA VAL A 186 17.61 -13.33 9.63
C VAL A 186 17.60 -11.81 9.62
N LEU A 187 17.67 -11.19 8.44
CA LEU A 187 17.63 -9.73 8.30
C LEU A 187 16.32 -9.13 8.83
N TYR A 188 15.17 -9.79 8.64
CA TYR A 188 13.89 -9.35 9.20
C TYR A 188 13.87 -9.39 10.73
N ARG A 189 14.51 -10.39 11.34
CA ARG A 189 14.66 -10.44 12.81
C ARG A 189 15.55 -9.31 13.30
N LEU A 190 16.67 -9.05 12.61
CA LEU A 190 17.55 -7.93 12.92
C LEU A 190 16.83 -6.58 12.75
N ALA A 191 16.02 -6.43 11.69
CA ALA A 191 15.15 -5.28 11.51
C ALA A 191 14.18 -5.11 12.69
N GLY A 192 13.55 -6.19 13.15
CA GLY A 192 12.70 -6.17 14.35
C GLY A 192 13.43 -5.70 15.61
N ILE A 193 14.66 -6.19 15.84
CA ILE A 193 15.49 -5.73 16.97
C ILE A 193 15.80 -4.24 16.84
N MET A 194 16.24 -3.79 15.67
CA MET A 194 16.53 -2.38 15.40
C MET A 194 15.29 -1.52 15.63
N SER A 195 14.12 -1.91 15.12
CA SER A 195 12.87 -1.19 15.31
C SER A 195 12.46 -1.04 16.78
N VAL A 196 12.67 -2.06 17.61
CA VAL A 196 12.41 -1.98 19.06
C VAL A 196 13.38 -1.01 19.73
N LEU A 197 14.66 -1.03 19.35
CA LEU A 197 15.64 -0.07 19.85
C LEU A 197 15.28 1.35 19.41
N SER A 198 14.98 1.57 18.13
CA SER A 198 14.54 2.85 17.59
C SER A 198 13.28 3.36 18.29
N ALA A 199 12.32 2.48 18.59
CA ALA A 199 11.11 2.84 19.33
C ALA A 199 11.41 3.32 20.76
N LEU A 200 12.29 2.59 21.46
CA LEU A 200 12.69 2.94 22.82
C LEU A 200 13.42 4.28 22.86
N PHE A 201 14.40 4.46 21.98
CA PHE A 201 15.22 5.67 21.92
C PHE A 201 14.45 6.88 21.40
N MET A 202 13.60 6.69 20.38
CA MET A 202 12.67 7.73 19.94
C MET A 202 11.72 8.12 21.06
N GLY A 203 11.08 7.15 21.76
CA GLY A 203 10.17 7.46 22.86
C GLY A 203 10.85 8.22 24.00
N LEU A 204 12.05 7.79 24.41
CA LEU A 204 12.85 8.50 25.41
C LEU A 204 13.21 9.91 24.93
N GLY A 205 13.70 10.04 23.70
CA GLY A 205 14.01 11.32 23.08
C GLY A 205 12.79 12.24 23.05
N SER A 206 11.65 11.78 22.54
CA SER A 206 10.43 12.55 22.39
C SER A 206 9.96 13.17 23.71
N THR A 207 10.24 12.56 24.88
CA THR A 207 9.95 13.21 26.16
C THR A 207 10.64 14.57 26.29
N TYR A 208 11.90 14.69 25.85
CA TYR A 208 12.63 15.97 25.88
C TYR A 208 12.10 16.94 24.82
N LEU A 209 11.86 16.48 23.59
CA LEU A 209 11.31 17.34 22.52
C LEU A 209 9.93 17.90 22.90
N ILE A 210 9.06 17.07 23.49
CA ILE A 210 7.74 17.49 23.90
C ILE A 210 7.83 18.45 25.10
N VAL A 211 8.71 18.22 26.07
CA VAL A 211 8.95 19.18 27.18
C VAL A 211 9.36 20.55 26.64
N GLU A 212 10.27 20.58 25.66
CA GLU A 212 10.69 21.82 25.02
C GLU A 212 9.52 22.50 24.29
N ALA A 213 8.76 21.75 23.48
CA ALA A 213 7.59 22.28 22.77
C ALA A 213 6.52 22.83 23.73
N CYS A 214 6.21 22.10 24.81
CA CYS A 214 5.27 22.51 25.85
C CYS A 214 5.71 23.80 26.56
N SER A 215 7.02 24.06 26.65
CA SER A 215 7.57 25.28 27.23
C SER A 215 7.37 26.51 26.32
N VAL A 216 7.24 26.30 25.00
CA VAL A 216 7.07 27.37 24.01
C VAL A 216 5.58 27.66 23.75
N ILE A 217 4.70 26.66 23.84
CA ILE A 217 3.28 26.82 23.56
C ILE A 217 2.58 27.56 24.72
N PRO A 218 2.05 28.79 24.53
CA PRO A 218 1.57 29.62 25.62
C PRO A 218 0.51 28.95 26.51
N PHE A 219 -0.43 28.21 25.91
CA PHE A 219 -1.50 27.54 26.66
C PHE A 219 -1.01 26.33 27.49
N VAL A 220 0.07 25.69 27.06
CA VAL A 220 0.62 24.51 27.75
C VAL A 220 1.62 24.93 28.82
N ALA A 221 2.38 26.00 28.58
CA ALA A 221 3.34 26.56 29.52
C ALA A 221 2.71 27.03 30.85
N VAL A 222 1.41 27.36 30.84
CA VAL A 222 0.64 27.72 32.06
C VAL A 222 0.38 26.52 32.98
N ILE A 223 0.41 25.29 32.45
CA ILE A 223 0.18 24.07 33.24
C ILE A 223 1.40 23.83 34.14
N PRO A 224 1.23 23.60 35.45
CA PRO A 224 2.36 23.31 36.33
C PRO A 224 3.13 22.07 35.88
N PHE A 225 4.47 22.14 35.92
CA PHE A 225 5.37 21.06 35.46
C PHE A 225 5.07 19.69 36.09
N ALA A 226 4.53 19.66 37.31
CA ALA A 226 4.13 18.43 38.00
C ALA A 226 3.04 17.62 37.25
N PHE A 227 2.21 18.28 36.44
CA PHE A 227 1.17 17.62 35.64
C PHE A 227 1.65 17.21 34.25
N TRP A 228 2.84 17.65 33.81
CA TRP A 228 3.37 17.36 32.48
C TRP A 228 3.54 15.85 32.20
N PRO A 229 3.99 15.02 33.16
CA PRO A 229 4.09 13.58 32.94
C PRO A 229 2.77 12.92 32.50
N LEU A 230 1.61 13.44 32.92
CA LEU A 230 0.30 12.85 32.62
C LEU A 230 -0.02 12.85 31.13
N PHE A 231 0.47 13.83 30.38
CA PHE A 231 0.24 13.94 28.94
C PHE A 231 1.50 13.69 28.11
N ILE A 232 2.69 14.07 28.58
CA ILE A 232 3.93 13.87 27.82
C ILE A 232 4.30 12.38 27.75
N ALA A 233 4.17 11.62 28.84
CA ALA A 233 4.60 10.22 28.83
C ALA A 233 3.76 9.34 27.88
N PRO A 234 2.41 9.43 27.85
CA PRO A 234 1.61 8.72 26.84
C PRO A 234 1.96 9.11 25.41
N MET A 235 2.18 10.41 25.13
CA MET A 235 2.57 10.89 23.80
C MET A 235 3.93 10.33 23.38
N ALA A 236 4.92 10.35 24.27
CA ALA A 236 6.24 9.79 24.02
C ALA A 236 6.20 8.29 23.73
N VAL A 237 5.36 7.53 24.45
CA VAL A 237 5.15 6.09 24.18
C VAL A 237 4.54 5.89 22.79
N ILE A 238 3.53 6.68 22.42
CA ILE A 238 2.90 6.60 21.10
C ILE A 238 3.90 6.96 20.00
N ALA A 239 4.68 8.02 20.15
CA ALA A 239 5.74 8.41 19.21
C ALA A 239 6.76 7.28 19.03
N GLY A 240 7.25 6.70 20.14
CA GLY A 240 8.17 5.58 20.11
C GLY A 240 7.62 4.39 19.34
N ILE A 241 6.40 3.95 19.66
CA ILE A 241 5.76 2.80 18.98
C ILE A 241 5.55 3.09 17.50
N ALA A 242 5.03 4.28 17.15
CA ALA A 242 4.79 4.68 15.77
C ALA A 242 6.09 4.71 14.96
N TYR A 243 7.16 5.28 15.52
CA TYR A 243 8.48 5.29 14.89
C TYR A 243 9.09 3.90 14.77
N GLY A 244 8.89 3.02 15.77
CA GLY A 244 9.28 1.62 15.66
C GLY A 244 8.64 0.90 14.46
N PHE A 245 7.34 1.11 14.25
CA PHE A 245 6.64 0.57 13.09
C PHE A 245 7.13 1.18 11.78
N LEU A 246 7.39 2.49 11.75
CA LEU A 246 7.97 3.18 10.60
C LEU A 246 9.30 2.53 10.19
N ILE A 247 10.25 2.42 11.11
CA ILE A 247 11.56 1.82 10.87
C ILE A 247 11.45 0.33 10.50
N TYR A 248 10.52 -0.41 11.12
CA TYR A 248 10.29 -1.80 10.75
C TYR A 248 9.81 -1.93 9.31
N ASN A 249 8.87 -1.07 8.90
CA ASN A 249 8.35 -1.07 7.53
C ASN A 249 9.48 -0.79 6.53
N THR A 250 10.20 0.31 6.74
CA THR A 250 11.30 0.75 5.88
C THR A 250 12.41 -0.29 5.74
N LEU A 251 12.93 -0.81 6.86
CA LEU A 251 14.01 -1.80 6.81
C LEU A 251 13.57 -3.06 6.08
N THR A 252 12.35 -3.52 6.33
CA THR A 252 11.82 -4.72 5.65
C THR A 252 11.55 -4.49 4.16
N ASP A 253 11.15 -3.29 3.74
CA ASP A 253 11.05 -2.91 2.32
C ASP A 253 12.43 -2.88 1.66
N LEU A 254 13.40 -2.20 2.27
CA LEU A 254 14.78 -2.13 1.79
C LEU A 254 15.39 -3.53 1.59
N ILE A 255 15.15 -4.44 2.55
CA ILE A 255 15.60 -5.83 2.48
C ILE A 255 14.87 -6.61 1.37
N SER A 256 13.53 -6.52 1.31
CA SER A 256 12.71 -7.37 0.42
C SER A 256 12.73 -6.93 -1.03
N GLN A 257 12.79 -5.62 -1.28
CA GLN A 257 12.87 -5.03 -2.62
C GLN A 257 14.30 -4.97 -3.16
N GLN A 258 15.30 -5.23 -2.31
CA GLN A 258 16.73 -5.12 -2.64
C GLN A 258 17.10 -3.70 -3.11
N THR A 259 16.47 -2.69 -2.52
CA THR A 259 16.53 -1.28 -2.95
C THR A 259 17.95 -0.81 -3.24
N LEU A 260 18.86 -0.95 -2.26
CA LEU A 260 20.26 -0.51 -2.42
C LEU A 260 20.98 -1.26 -3.54
N GLN A 261 20.73 -2.56 -3.68
CA GLN A 261 21.35 -3.37 -4.71
C GLN A 261 20.83 -2.99 -6.09
N LYS A 262 19.51 -2.83 -6.25
CA LYS A 262 18.89 -2.38 -7.50
C LYS A 262 19.40 -0.99 -7.89
N TRP A 263 19.42 -0.06 -6.95
CA TRP A 263 19.90 1.29 -7.18
C TRP A 263 21.35 1.32 -7.66
N TYR A 264 22.25 0.58 -7.00
CA TYR A 264 23.63 0.43 -7.46
C TYR A 264 23.74 -0.25 -8.84
N GLN A 265 22.98 -1.32 -9.07
CA GLN A 265 22.98 -2.04 -10.34
C GLN A 265 22.46 -1.18 -11.49
N ASN A 266 21.39 -0.39 -11.27
CA ASN A 266 20.82 0.51 -12.24
C ASN A 266 21.85 1.58 -12.64
N LEU A 267 22.44 2.29 -11.65
CA LEU A 267 23.49 3.27 -11.92
C LEU A 267 24.66 2.65 -12.68
N ARG A 268 25.15 1.49 -12.25
CA ARG A 268 26.26 0.80 -12.92
C ARG A 268 25.91 0.40 -14.36
N ASN A 269 24.71 -0.15 -14.57
CA ASN A 269 24.26 -0.61 -15.88
C ASN A 269 24.04 0.57 -16.83
N ASP A 270 23.46 1.67 -16.34
CA ASP A 270 23.28 2.90 -17.09
C ASP A 270 24.62 3.46 -17.59
N PHE A 271 25.64 3.52 -16.74
CA PHE A 271 26.99 3.92 -17.15
C PHE A 271 27.65 2.92 -18.12
N ARG A 272 27.36 1.62 -18.00
CA ARG A 272 27.86 0.60 -18.93
C ARG A 272 27.24 0.71 -20.32
N GLN A 273 26.00 1.18 -20.42
CA GLN A 273 25.32 1.43 -21.70
C GLN A 273 25.83 2.70 -22.41
N GLY A 274 26.59 3.55 -21.72
CA GLY A 274 27.23 4.74 -22.25
C GLY A 274 27.02 5.98 -21.37
N ILE A 275 27.87 6.99 -21.57
CA ILE A 275 27.74 8.27 -20.86
C ILE A 275 26.74 9.14 -21.63
N THR A 276 25.55 9.31 -21.06
CA THR A 276 24.52 10.22 -21.59
C THR A 276 24.22 11.32 -20.57
N ALA A 277 23.69 12.46 -21.02
CA ALA A 277 23.28 13.55 -20.13
C ALA A 277 22.26 13.08 -19.07
N ARG A 278 21.37 12.14 -19.43
CA ARG A 278 20.43 11.50 -18.50
C ARG A 278 21.16 10.69 -17.43
N ASN A 279 22.10 9.84 -17.81
CA ASN A 279 22.81 8.97 -16.87
C ASN A 279 23.68 9.81 -15.90
N ILE A 280 24.33 10.87 -16.40
CA ILE A 280 25.03 11.85 -15.57
C ILE A 280 24.06 12.54 -14.62
N PHE A 281 22.90 12.99 -15.10
CA PHE A 281 21.88 13.63 -14.26
C PHE A 281 21.36 12.71 -13.15
N LEU A 282 20.97 11.47 -13.48
CA LEU A 282 20.46 10.50 -12.50
C LEU A 282 21.53 10.09 -11.49
N ALA A 283 22.78 9.94 -11.91
CA ALA A 283 23.90 9.65 -11.01
C ALA A 283 24.20 10.83 -10.09
N THR A 284 24.20 12.05 -10.62
CA THR A 284 24.43 13.27 -9.83
C THR A 284 23.31 13.45 -8.81
N MET A 285 22.06 13.29 -9.24
CA MET A 285 20.90 13.39 -8.34
C MET A 285 20.92 12.29 -7.28
N SER A 286 21.33 11.07 -7.64
CA SER A 286 21.53 9.97 -6.69
C SER A 286 22.54 10.32 -5.61
N VAL A 287 23.69 10.90 -5.98
CA VAL A 287 24.72 11.32 -5.02
C VAL A 287 24.25 12.49 -4.16
N VAL A 288 23.59 13.48 -4.76
CA VAL A 288 23.05 14.65 -4.04
C VAL A 288 22.01 14.22 -3.01
N LEU A 289 21.03 13.39 -3.39
CA LEU A 289 19.97 12.97 -2.48
C LEU A 289 20.50 12.06 -1.37
N ALA A 290 21.44 11.16 -1.66
CA ALA A 290 22.12 10.37 -0.63
C ALA A 290 22.93 11.27 0.33
N GLY A 291 23.60 12.28 -0.20
CA GLY A 291 24.31 13.28 0.60
C GLY A 291 23.37 14.09 1.49
N LEU A 292 22.21 14.51 0.98
CA LEU A 292 21.17 15.19 1.75
C LEU A 292 20.62 14.29 2.85
N ALA A 293 20.33 13.01 2.55
CA ALA A 293 19.86 12.04 3.54
C ALA A 293 20.84 11.85 4.71
N ILE A 294 22.14 11.75 4.41
CA ILE A 294 23.21 11.67 5.41
C ILE A 294 23.33 12.99 6.18
N THR A 295 23.23 14.12 5.50
CA THR A 295 23.30 15.45 6.15
C THR A 295 22.15 15.64 7.11
N LEU A 296 20.91 15.34 6.69
CA LEU A 296 19.72 15.41 7.53
C LEU A 296 19.85 14.50 8.74
N THR A 297 20.39 13.29 8.56
CA THR A 297 20.70 12.37 9.68
C THR A 297 21.63 13.01 10.71
N ILE A 298 22.71 13.63 10.25
CA ILE A 298 23.69 14.29 11.14
C ILE A 298 23.01 15.43 11.89
N CYS A 299 22.18 16.22 11.19
CA CYS A 299 21.38 17.27 11.79
C CYS A 299 20.43 16.70 12.87
N THR A 300 19.72 15.61 12.59
CA THR A 300 18.79 14.96 13.52
C THR A 300 19.52 14.44 14.75
N ALA A 301 20.66 13.77 14.56
CA ALA A 301 21.53 13.36 15.66
C ALA A 301 22.01 14.58 16.49
N GLY A 302 22.35 15.68 15.82
CA GLY A 302 22.72 16.96 16.45
C GLY A 302 21.58 17.55 17.28
N THR A 303 20.35 17.54 16.81
CA THR A 303 19.17 17.96 17.57
C THR A 303 19.01 17.14 18.83
N TRP A 304 19.09 15.81 18.71
CA TRP A 304 18.98 14.92 19.86
C TRP A 304 20.06 15.20 20.90
N TRP A 305 21.28 15.47 20.45
CA TRP A 305 22.38 15.90 21.32
C TRP A 305 22.06 17.23 22.03
N THR A 306 21.65 18.26 21.29
CA THR A 306 21.34 19.60 21.82
C THR A 306 20.21 19.55 22.84
N VAL A 307 19.12 18.87 22.48
CA VAL A 307 17.91 18.76 23.29
C VAL A 307 18.19 17.97 24.57
N ALA A 308 18.89 16.84 24.49
CA ALA A 308 19.29 16.08 25.67
C ALA A 308 20.26 16.84 26.58
N SER A 309 20.99 17.83 26.04
CA SER A 309 21.97 18.61 26.80
C SER A 309 21.37 19.86 27.46
N ASN A 310 20.33 20.45 26.87
CA ASN A 310 19.77 21.74 27.30
C ASN A 310 18.37 21.65 27.91
N THR A 311 17.63 20.57 27.68
CA THR A 311 16.24 20.46 28.13
C THR A 311 16.15 19.79 29.50
N ARG A 312 15.32 20.36 30.38
CA ARG A 312 15.02 19.77 31.70
C ARG A 312 14.40 18.38 31.53
N PRO A 313 14.89 17.34 32.22
CA PRO A 313 14.28 16.02 32.16
C PRO A 313 12.87 16.01 32.77
N LEU A 314 11.97 15.26 32.16
CA LEU A 314 10.59 15.10 32.63
C LEU A 314 10.52 14.36 33.97
N PHE A 315 11.33 13.31 34.12
CA PHE A 315 11.41 12.51 35.35
C PHE A 315 12.78 12.61 36.00
N THR A 316 12.81 12.51 37.33
CA THR A 316 14.04 12.57 38.14
C THR A 316 15.00 11.41 37.89
N TRP A 317 14.53 10.25 37.41
CA TRP A 317 15.42 9.14 37.05
C TRP A 317 16.16 9.39 35.74
N MET A 318 15.63 10.24 34.85
CA MET A 318 16.27 10.53 33.56
C MET A 318 17.54 11.36 33.74
N SER A 319 17.61 12.21 34.76
CA SER A 319 18.85 12.91 35.12
C SER A 319 19.92 11.98 35.68
N LYS A 320 19.55 10.77 36.14
CA LYS A 320 20.46 9.74 36.64
C LYS A 320 20.92 8.78 35.55
N MET A 321 20.37 8.85 34.33
CA MET A 321 20.87 8.04 33.22
C MET A 321 22.30 8.46 32.86
N PRO A 322 23.21 7.50 32.61
CA PRO A 322 24.55 7.82 32.12
C PRO A 322 24.49 8.71 30.88
N SER A 323 25.26 9.80 30.89
CA SER A 323 25.22 10.82 29.83
C SER A 323 25.50 10.26 28.44
N PHE A 324 26.31 9.20 28.33
CA PHE A 324 26.59 8.54 27.05
C PHE A 324 25.34 7.89 26.41
N ILE A 325 24.32 7.49 27.18
CA ILE A 325 23.11 6.91 26.63
C ILE A 325 22.33 7.95 25.83
N MET A 326 22.05 9.10 26.45
CA MET A 326 21.26 10.16 25.81
C MET A 326 22.07 10.98 24.81
N ARG A 327 23.38 11.13 25.01
CA ARG A 327 24.24 11.95 24.15
C ARG A 327 24.89 11.15 23.02
N ILE A 328 25.20 9.87 23.20
CA ILE A 328 25.92 9.08 22.18
C ILE A 328 25.01 8.03 21.57
N ILE A 329 24.43 7.14 22.39
CA ILE A 329 23.67 6.00 21.87
C ILE A 329 22.37 6.46 21.21
N ASN A 330 21.62 7.35 21.86
CA ASN A 330 20.34 7.83 21.33
C ASN A 330 20.51 8.47 19.93
N PRO A 331 21.39 9.48 19.72
CA PRO A 331 21.62 10.04 18.39
C PRO A 331 22.12 9.03 17.35
N ILE A 332 22.94 8.05 17.75
CA ILE A 332 23.42 7.01 16.82
C ILE A 332 22.25 6.14 16.35
N ILE A 333 21.41 5.67 17.27
CA ILE A 333 20.30 4.76 16.92
C ILE A 333 19.22 5.51 16.15
N THR A 334 18.81 6.70 16.60
CA THR A 334 17.81 7.51 15.87
C THR A 334 18.37 8.00 14.54
N GLY A 335 19.64 8.42 14.49
CA GLY A 335 20.31 8.81 13.26
C GLY A 335 20.41 7.66 12.27
N LEU A 336 20.94 6.50 12.66
CA LEU A 336 21.03 5.33 11.78
C LEU A 336 19.64 4.89 11.25
N SER A 337 18.61 5.01 12.10
CA SER A 337 17.22 4.74 11.69
C SER A 337 16.73 5.73 10.63
N ALA A 338 17.02 7.03 10.81
CA ALA A 338 16.71 8.07 9.85
C ALA A 338 17.45 7.87 8.51
N VAL A 339 18.71 7.42 8.51
CA VAL A 339 19.45 7.09 7.26
C VAL A 339 18.68 6.07 6.43
N PHE A 340 18.24 4.98 7.04
CA PHE A 340 17.53 3.93 6.30
C PHE A 340 16.19 4.41 5.76
N PHE A 341 15.47 5.23 6.54
CA PHE A 341 14.22 5.87 6.13
C PHE A 341 14.44 6.77 4.91
N ASN A 342 15.34 7.74 5.05
CA ASN A 342 15.61 8.74 4.03
C ASN A 342 16.16 8.09 2.74
N LEU A 343 17.03 7.06 2.86
CA LEU A 343 17.57 6.34 1.69
C LEU A 343 16.49 5.55 0.94
N GLN A 344 15.57 4.90 1.66
CA GLN A 344 14.46 4.17 1.02
C GLN A 344 13.56 5.17 0.28
N ASN A 345 13.13 6.24 0.93
CA ASN A 345 12.23 7.21 0.30
C ASN A 345 12.91 7.95 -0.87
N THR A 346 14.20 8.28 -0.72
CA THR A 346 15.03 8.83 -1.81
C THR A 346 15.05 7.89 -3.03
N SER A 347 15.15 6.58 -2.81
CA SER A 347 15.20 5.62 -3.90
C SER A 347 13.90 5.56 -4.69
N GLU A 348 12.74 5.63 -4.02
CA GLU A 348 11.43 5.62 -4.66
C GLU A 348 11.22 6.89 -5.50
N SER A 349 11.64 8.04 -4.98
CA SER A 349 11.61 9.30 -5.72
C SER A 349 12.58 9.33 -6.90
N LEU A 350 13.75 8.68 -6.79
CA LEU A 350 14.67 8.49 -7.91
C LEU A 350 14.07 7.59 -8.99
N GLU A 351 13.35 6.53 -8.63
CA GLU A 351 12.66 5.66 -9.59
C GLU A 351 11.58 6.46 -10.35
N MET A 352 10.84 7.33 -9.68
CA MET A 352 9.89 8.25 -10.34
C MET A 352 10.58 9.23 -11.30
N LEU A 353 11.71 9.83 -10.91
CA LEU A 353 12.49 10.71 -11.77
C LEU A 353 13.07 9.94 -12.98
N ALA A 354 13.55 8.72 -12.75
CA ALA A 354 14.07 7.85 -13.81
C ALA A 354 12.98 7.46 -14.81
N ALA A 355 11.77 7.17 -14.33
CA ALA A 355 10.60 6.90 -15.15
C ALA A 355 10.17 8.15 -15.96
N ALA A 356 10.10 9.32 -15.32
CA ALA A 356 9.73 10.57 -15.98
C ALA A 356 10.72 10.98 -17.09
N THR A 357 11.99 10.63 -16.93
CA THR A 357 13.09 10.94 -17.87
C THR A 357 13.38 9.82 -18.89
N ASN A 358 12.67 8.69 -18.86
CA ASN A 358 12.93 7.56 -19.75
C ASN A 358 12.56 7.88 -21.23
N PRO A 359 13.50 7.73 -22.19
CA PRO A 359 13.26 8.05 -23.60
C PRO A 359 12.40 7.04 -24.38
N GLN A 360 12.18 5.81 -23.89
CA GLN A 360 11.39 4.79 -24.61
C GLN A 360 9.91 5.18 -24.81
N GLY A 361 9.38 6.11 -24.00
CA GLY A 361 8.07 6.74 -24.21
C GLY A 361 8.15 8.21 -24.66
N ALA A 362 9.32 8.75 -24.99
CA ALA A 362 9.50 10.20 -25.11
C ALA A 362 10.37 10.62 -26.29
N LYS A 363 9.73 10.88 -27.43
CA LYS A 363 10.28 11.73 -28.50
C LYS A 363 10.16 13.24 -28.21
N LEU A 364 9.59 13.64 -27.07
CA LEU A 364 9.17 15.03 -26.82
C LEU A 364 9.76 15.57 -25.50
N SER A 365 10.30 16.80 -25.56
CA SER A 365 10.75 17.58 -24.39
C SER A 365 9.59 17.91 -23.43
N PHE A 366 9.87 18.30 -22.18
CA PHE A 366 8.83 18.64 -21.19
C PHE A 366 7.76 19.60 -21.72
N TRP A 367 8.18 20.67 -22.41
CA TRP A 367 7.28 21.65 -23.04
C TRP A 367 6.46 21.07 -24.18
N GLN A 368 7.07 20.19 -24.96
CA GLN A 368 6.38 19.49 -26.05
C GLN A 368 5.37 18.47 -25.50
N ARG A 369 5.67 17.80 -24.37
CA ARG A 369 4.73 16.91 -23.66
C ARG A 369 3.56 17.70 -23.08
N LEU A 370 3.81 18.82 -22.42
CA LEU A 370 2.75 19.69 -21.90
C LEU A 370 1.85 20.19 -23.03
N ARG A 371 2.44 20.61 -24.15
CA ARG A 371 1.68 21.05 -25.34
C ARG A 371 0.90 19.90 -25.98
N HIS A 372 1.48 18.71 -26.06
CA HIS A 372 0.82 17.52 -26.59
C HIS A 372 -0.35 17.11 -25.68
N GLN A 373 -0.15 17.04 -24.36
CA GLN A 373 -1.20 16.74 -23.40
C GLN A 373 -2.32 17.78 -23.44
N LEU A 374 -2.00 19.08 -23.49
CA LEU A 374 -2.99 20.13 -23.63
C LEU A 374 -3.75 20.02 -24.96
N ARG A 375 -3.05 19.70 -26.05
CA ARG A 375 -3.66 19.51 -27.37
C ARG A 375 -4.57 18.29 -27.41
N VAL A 376 -4.13 17.13 -26.92
CA VAL A 376 -4.94 15.91 -26.84
C VAL A 376 -6.15 16.12 -25.92
N LEU A 377 -5.95 16.78 -24.77
CA LEU A 377 -7.06 17.12 -23.89
C LEU A 377 -8.05 18.06 -24.58
N TRP A 378 -7.55 19.04 -25.33
CA TRP A 378 -8.38 19.98 -26.08
C TRP A 378 -9.13 19.29 -27.24
N GLU A 379 -8.46 18.44 -28.00
CA GLU A 379 -9.07 17.64 -29.08
C GLU A 379 -10.11 16.67 -28.52
N HIS A 380 -9.83 16.01 -27.39
CA HIS A 380 -10.78 15.14 -26.69
C HIS A 380 -12.01 15.93 -26.20
N LEU A 381 -11.81 17.10 -25.59
CA LEU A 381 -12.92 17.98 -25.15
C LEU A 381 -13.74 18.51 -26.33
N GLN A 382 -13.10 18.86 -27.45
CA GLN A 382 -13.80 19.28 -28.67
C GLN A 382 -14.65 18.17 -29.28
N GLN A 383 -14.21 16.92 -29.19
CA GLN A 383 -14.93 15.77 -29.72
C GLN A 383 -16.06 15.26 -28.79
N HIS A 384 -15.93 15.49 -27.48
CA HIS A 384 -16.82 14.88 -26.46
C HIS A 384 -17.66 15.86 -25.65
N GLU A 385 -17.49 17.17 -25.83
CA GLU A 385 -18.21 18.17 -25.07
C GLU A 385 -18.70 19.30 -25.97
N ASN A 386 -19.92 19.79 -25.69
CA ASN A 386 -20.37 21.02 -26.29
C ASN A 386 -19.71 22.24 -25.62
N ILE A 387 -19.79 23.41 -26.26
CA ILE A 387 -19.12 24.64 -25.79
C ILE A 387 -19.56 25.02 -24.37
N TRP A 388 -20.83 24.80 -24.03
CA TRP A 388 -21.37 25.11 -22.70
C TRP A 388 -20.85 24.17 -21.61
N GLN A 389 -20.54 22.91 -21.94
CA GLN A 389 -19.87 21.97 -21.03
C GLN A 389 -18.39 22.30 -20.86
N GLN A 390 -17.71 22.73 -21.93
CA GLN A 390 -16.30 23.16 -21.88
C GLN A 390 -16.12 24.41 -21.03
N LEU A 391 -17.03 25.38 -21.16
CA LEU A 391 -17.04 26.64 -20.42
C LEU A 391 -17.70 26.55 -19.04
N ASN A 392 -17.85 25.35 -18.47
CA ASN A 392 -18.42 25.16 -17.15
C ASN A 392 -17.66 26.00 -16.10
N PRO A 393 -18.26 27.08 -15.57
CA PRO A 393 -17.54 28.05 -14.77
C PRO A 393 -17.08 27.45 -13.44
N PHE A 394 -17.86 26.51 -12.89
CA PHE A 394 -17.54 25.81 -11.66
C PHE A 394 -16.40 24.79 -11.86
N ARG A 395 -16.34 24.12 -13.02
CA ARG A 395 -15.21 23.24 -13.35
C ARG A 395 -13.92 24.02 -13.53
N LEU A 396 -13.98 25.17 -14.20
CA LEU A 396 -12.82 26.06 -14.35
C LEU A 396 -12.37 26.58 -13.00
N LEU A 397 -13.30 27.03 -12.15
CA LEU A 397 -13.03 27.43 -10.78
C LEU A 397 -12.33 26.30 -10.01
N LEU A 398 -12.82 25.06 -10.07
CA LEU A 398 -12.19 23.91 -9.43
C LEU A 398 -10.76 23.68 -9.92
N LYS A 399 -10.50 23.74 -11.24
CA LYS A 399 -9.16 23.52 -11.79
C LYS A 399 -8.18 24.65 -11.43
N ILE A 400 -8.65 25.90 -11.43
CA ILE A 400 -7.85 27.09 -11.10
C ILE A 400 -7.60 27.20 -9.59
N THR A 401 -8.49 26.66 -8.76
CA THR A 401 -8.35 26.71 -7.30
C THR A 401 -7.70 25.46 -6.71
N LEU A 402 -8.24 24.26 -6.96
CA LEU A 402 -7.81 23.05 -6.27
C LEU A 402 -6.40 22.60 -6.64
N THR A 403 -6.01 22.68 -7.91
CA THR A 403 -4.67 22.22 -8.33
C THR A 403 -3.57 23.13 -7.78
N PRO A 404 -3.65 24.47 -7.90
CA PRO A 404 -2.68 25.35 -7.27
C PRO A 404 -2.72 25.28 -5.75
N LEU A 405 -3.92 25.15 -5.14
CA LEU A 405 -4.04 25.00 -3.70
C LEU A 405 -3.38 23.70 -3.21
N ARG A 406 -3.51 22.58 -3.92
CA ARG A 406 -2.80 21.34 -3.57
C ARG A 406 -1.28 21.53 -3.58
N LEU A 407 -0.75 22.20 -4.60
CA LEU A 407 0.68 22.53 -4.67
C LEU A 407 1.11 23.48 -3.53
N LEU A 408 0.30 24.50 -3.24
CA LEU A 408 0.55 25.42 -2.13
C LEU A 408 0.49 24.74 -0.77
N LEU A 409 -0.44 23.81 -0.55
CA LEU A 409 -0.51 23.02 0.68
C LEU A 409 0.70 22.09 0.80
N PHE A 410 1.16 21.49 -0.30
CA PHE A 410 2.37 20.66 -0.30
C PHE A 410 3.60 21.50 0.02
N LEU A 411 3.80 22.64 -0.64
CA LEU A 411 4.89 23.57 -0.32
C LEU A 411 4.81 24.09 1.12
N GLY A 412 3.60 24.41 1.59
CA GLY A 412 3.36 24.84 2.97
C GLY A 412 3.69 23.74 3.99
N HIS A 413 3.45 22.47 3.65
CA HIS A 413 3.88 21.33 4.45
C HIS A 413 5.40 21.22 4.52
N LEU A 414 6.10 21.35 3.39
CA LEU A 414 7.57 21.34 3.40
C LEU A 414 8.14 22.48 4.26
N VAL A 415 7.54 23.66 4.20
CA VAL A 415 7.90 24.79 5.08
C VAL A 415 7.57 24.48 6.55
N SER A 416 6.43 23.82 6.81
CA SER A 416 6.01 23.40 8.14
C SER A 416 7.01 22.43 8.78
N ILE A 417 7.48 21.42 8.05
CA ILE A 417 8.55 20.52 8.52
C ILE A 417 9.86 21.28 8.65
N ALA A 418 10.18 22.20 7.75
CA ALA A 418 11.38 23.03 7.88
C ALA A 418 11.36 23.88 9.17
N PHE A 419 10.21 24.18 9.77
CA PHE A 419 10.14 24.79 11.10
C PHE A 419 10.43 23.82 12.25
N THR A 420 10.24 22.52 12.04
CA THR A 420 10.74 21.48 12.96
C THR A 420 12.24 21.27 12.84
N ALA A 421 12.91 21.95 11.90
CA ALA A 421 14.26 21.63 11.50
C ALA A 421 15.26 21.63 12.64
N ASP A 422 16.23 20.76 12.41
CA ASP A 422 17.18 20.29 13.38
C ASP A 422 18.06 21.39 13.97
N ARG A 423 18.07 21.48 15.31
CA ARG A 423 18.90 22.40 16.08
C ARG A 423 20.29 21.79 16.29
N MET A 424 21.02 21.60 15.20
CA MET A 424 22.40 21.12 15.26
C MET A 424 23.33 22.24 15.76
N PRO A 425 24.18 21.98 16.77
CA PRO A 425 25.15 22.96 17.23
C PRO A 425 26.10 23.37 16.09
N GLY A 426 26.31 24.67 15.91
CA GLY A 426 27.25 25.21 14.93
C GLY A 426 26.73 25.31 13.50
N ILE A 427 25.49 24.86 13.20
CA ILE A 427 24.84 25.06 11.90
C ILE A 427 23.75 26.14 12.04
N PRO A 428 23.72 27.17 11.17
CA PRO A 428 22.62 28.12 11.15
C PRO A 428 21.28 27.42 10.93
N GLN A 429 20.27 27.74 11.74
CA GLN A 429 18.94 27.13 11.66
C GLN A 429 18.31 27.25 10.27
N ILE A 430 18.58 28.35 9.56
CA ILE A 430 18.10 28.55 8.18
C ILE A 430 18.73 27.53 7.22
N ALA A 431 20.02 27.21 7.38
CA ALA A 431 20.69 26.21 6.55
C ALA A 431 20.14 24.81 6.83
N ALA A 432 19.94 24.46 8.10
CA ALA A 432 19.29 23.20 8.48
C ALA A 432 17.85 23.11 7.95
N ALA A 433 17.08 24.20 8.03
CA ALA A 433 15.72 24.28 7.51
C ALA A 433 15.67 24.15 5.98
N LEU A 434 16.61 24.75 5.24
CA LEU A 434 16.70 24.59 3.79
C LEU A 434 17.06 23.17 3.38
N VAL A 435 18.02 22.55 4.08
CA VAL A 435 18.38 21.14 3.85
C VAL A 435 17.19 20.22 4.14
N ALA A 436 16.49 20.45 5.25
CA ALA A 436 15.27 19.72 5.59
C ALA A 436 14.19 19.91 4.52
N LEU A 437 13.89 21.15 4.11
CA LEU A 437 12.89 21.44 3.09
C LEU A 437 13.17 20.73 1.76
N ILE A 438 14.43 20.77 1.30
CA ILE A 438 14.82 20.14 0.03
C ILE A 438 14.79 18.61 0.17
N SER A 439 15.36 18.06 1.23
CA SER A 439 15.37 16.62 1.49
C SER A 439 13.95 16.07 1.57
N GLU A 440 13.12 16.69 2.41
CA GLU A 440 11.70 16.34 2.59
C GLU A 440 10.92 16.48 1.28
N GLY A 441 11.20 17.52 0.49
CA GLY A 441 10.54 17.72 -0.80
C GLY A 441 10.77 16.58 -1.79
N PHE A 442 11.97 16.00 -1.80
CA PHE A 442 12.26 14.82 -2.60
C PHE A 442 11.76 13.54 -1.94
N GLU A 443 11.86 13.42 -0.62
CA GLU A 443 11.37 12.30 0.16
C GLU A 443 9.85 12.12 0.04
N ASP A 444 9.08 13.20 0.18
CA ASP A 444 7.62 13.15 0.14
C ASP A 444 7.03 13.13 -1.27
N ALA A 445 7.84 13.46 -2.29
CA ALA A 445 7.37 13.57 -3.67
C ALA A 445 6.57 12.33 -4.13
N HIS A 446 7.01 11.13 -3.75
CA HIS A 446 6.37 9.88 -4.18
C HIS A 446 5.00 9.61 -3.53
N TYR A 447 4.70 10.20 -2.37
CA TYR A 447 3.38 10.12 -1.76
C TYR A 447 2.35 11.00 -2.46
N PHE A 448 2.77 12.12 -3.07
CA PHE A 448 1.85 13.18 -3.51
C PHE A 448 1.85 13.46 -5.01
N ILE A 449 2.96 13.22 -5.69
CA ILE A 449 3.04 13.26 -7.14
C ILE A 449 2.55 11.89 -7.63
N PRO A 450 1.37 11.80 -8.26
CA PRO A 450 1.00 10.55 -8.89
C PRO A 450 2.08 10.23 -9.92
N ALA A 451 2.62 9.01 -9.87
CA ALA A 451 3.37 8.47 -10.99
C ALA A 451 2.54 8.77 -12.23
N ILE A 452 3.12 9.50 -13.18
CA ILE A 452 2.43 9.88 -14.41
C ILE A 452 1.95 8.56 -14.99
N GLU A 453 0.63 8.30 -14.93
CA GLU A 453 0.02 7.12 -15.54
C GLU A 453 0.51 7.14 -16.99
N SER A 454 1.48 6.28 -17.29
CA SER A 454 1.92 6.06 -18.66
C SER A 454 0.68 5.67 -19.45
N GLU A 455 0.50 6.31 -20.60
CA GLU A 455 -0.62 6.15 -21.51
C GLU A 455 -1.07 4.69 -21.65
N GLU A 456 -2.39 4.50 -21.86
CA GLU A 456 -3.09 3.24 -22.14
C GLU A 456 -2.18 2.02 -22.25
N HIS A 457 -2.03 1.31 -21.12
CA HIS A 457 -1.34 0.03 -21.06
C HIS A 457 -1.90 -0.89 -22.15
N SER A 458 -1.03 -1.37 -23.05
CA SER A 458 -1.47 -2.33 -24.06
C SER A 458 -1.91 -3.59 -23.32
N ALA A 459 -3.11 -4.09 -23.63
CA ALA A 459 -3.65 -5.30 -23.03
C ALA A 459 -2.88 -6.58 -23.44
N ASP A 460 -1.80 -6.44 -24.23
CA ASP A 460 -1.09 -7.53 -24.85
C ASP A 460 0.30 -7.81 -24.24
N ASP A 461 0.88 -6.89 -23.45
CA ASP A 461 2.17 -7.13 -22.78
C ASP A 461 1.99 -7.77 -21.39
N ILE A 462 2.28 -9.07 -21.31
CA ILE A 462 2.17 -9.88 -20.08
C ILE A 462 3.11 -9.36 -18.99
N MET A 463 4.31 -8.88 -19.35
CA MET A 463 5.28 -8.40 -18.35
C MET A 463 4.80 -7.11 -17.70
N GLN A 464 4.21 -6.22 -18.50
CA GLN A 464 3.59 -5.02 -17.97
C GLN A 464 2.40 -5.34 -17.04
N GLN A 465 1.55 -6.30 -17.42
CA GLN A 465 0.43 -6.76 -16.57
C GLN A 465 0.90 -7.41 -15.27
N LEU A 466 2.02 -8.16 -15.34
CA LEU A 466 2.61 -8.80 -14.18
C LEU A 466 3.21 -7.77 -13.23
N GLU A 467 3.92 -6.77 -13.76
CA GLU A 467 4.45 -5.63 -13.01
C GLU A 467 3.33 -4.83 -12.34
N GLU A 468 2.24 -4.52 -13.07
CA GLU A 468 1.06 -3.85 -12.51
C GLU A 468 0.45 -4.66 -11.36
N ARG A 469 0.21 -5.96 -11.56
CA ARG A 469 -0.42 -6.83 -10.54
C ARG A 469 0.46 -7.04 -9.30
N LEU A 470 1.76 -7.25 -9.49
CA LEU A 470 2.69 -7.63 -8.43
C LEU A 470 3.38 -6.43 -7.78
N GLY A 471 3.48 -5.30 -8.49
CA GLY A 471 3.98 -4.00 -8.02
C GLY A 471 2.99 -3.25 -7.14
N ASP A 472 1.69 -3.31 -7.45
CA ASP A 472 0.60 -2.64 -6.71
C ASP A 472 0.50 -2.98 -5.19
N GLU A 473 1.12 -4.09 -4.75
CA GLU A 473 1.12 -4.48 -3.32
C GLU A 473 2.40 -4.07 -2.56
N ALA A 474 3.38 -3.50 -3.24
CA ALA A 474 4.67 -3.11 -2.67
C ALA A 474 4.74 -1.57 -2.54
N GLY A 475 4.16 -1.03 -1.47
CA GLY A 475 4.44 0.34 -1.05
C GLY A 475 3.23 1.09 -0.55
N HIS A 476 2.43 1.67 -1.44
CA HIS A 476 1.53 2.77 -1.09
C HIS A 476 0.20 2.70 -1.86
N GLU A 477 -0.94 2.91 -1.18
CA GLU A 477 -2.23 2.97 -1.88
C GLU A 477 -2.35 4.34 -2.56
N HIS A 478 -2.31 4.40 -3.90
CA HIS A 478 -2.53 5.62 -4.71
C HIS A 478 -3.97 6.16 -4.69
N HIS A 479 -4.75 5.83 -3.65
CA HIS A 479 -6.00 6.52 -3.41
C HIS A 479 -5.70 7.96 -3.03
N THR A 480 -6.57 8.90 -3.42
CA THR A 480 -6.48 10.33 -3.05
C THR A 480 -5.99 10.47 -1.61
N ASP A 481 -4.87 11.15 -1.42
CA ASP A 481 -4.22 11.43 -0.14
C ASP A 481 -5.17 12.18 0.82
N ILE A 482 -4.91 12.10 2.14
CA ILE A 482 -5.69 12.82 3.17
C ILE A 482 -5.89 14.31 2.81
N PRO A 483 -4.85 15.10 2.47
CA PRO A 483 -5.01 16.51 2.07
C PRO A 483 -5.95 16.68 0.87
N THR A 484 -5.80 15.86 -0.17
CA THR A 484 -6.67 15.90 -1.35
C THR A 484 -8.11 15.52 -1.04
N ARG A 485 -8.35 14.57 -0.13
CA ARG A 485 -9.70 14.23 0.33
C ARG A 485 -10.36 15.41 1.06
N LEU A 486 -9.61 16.07 1.94
CA LEU A 486 -10.08 17.25 2.66
C LEU A 486 -10.48 18.35 1.68
N LEU A 487 -9.59 18.69 0.73
CA LEU A 487 -9.85 19.67 -0.32
C LEU A 487 -11.09 19.31 -1.17
N LYS A 488 -11.20 18.07 -1.61
CA LYS A 488 -12.36 17.60 -2.40
C LYS A 488 -13.67 17.68 -1.62
N ASN A 489 -13.63 17.40 -0.31
CA ASN A 489 -14.80 17.51 0.56
C ASN A 489 -15.20 18.98 0.79
N LEU A 490 -14.25 19.89 0.99
CA LEU A 490 -14.52 21.33 1.09
C LEU A 490 -15.07 21.90 -0.21
N ALA A 491 -14.57 21.43 -1.36
CA ALA A 491 -15.04 21.84 -2.69
C ALA A 491 -16.29 21.08 -3.16
N LEU A 492 -16.87 20.20 -2.33
CA LEU A 492 -18.06 19.40 -2.68
C LEU A 492 -19.22 20.25 -3.23
N PRO A 493 -19.57 21.42 -2.66
CA PRO A 493 -20.63 22.26 -3.23
C PRO A 493 -20.32 22.70 -4.67
N ILE A 494 -19.07 23.03 -4.96
CA ILE A 494 -18.63 23.47 -6.29
C ILE A 494 -18.63 22.29 -7.27
N TYR A 495 -18.23 21.08 -6.83
CA TYR A 495 -18.38 19.85 -7.63
C TYR A 495 -19.84 19.57 -8.00
N ILE A 496 -20.78 19.80 -7.07
CA ILE A 496 -22.22 19.61 -7.34
C ILE A 496 -22.69 20.62 -8.39
N LEU A 497 -22.35 21.90 -8.24
CA LEU A 497 -22.69 22.94 -9.21
C LEU A 497 -22.08 22.66 -10.58
N ALA A 498 -20.82 22.21 -10.63
CA ALA A 498 -20.17 21.79 -11.86
C ALA A 498 -20.91 20.61 -12.52
N ALA A 499 -21.37 19.62 -11.74
CA ALA A 499 -22.10 18.49 -12.28
C ALA A 499 -23.50 18.87 -12.78
N ILE A 500 -24.21 19.76 -12.07
CA ILE A 500 -25.51 20.29 -12.49
C ILE A 500 -25.36 21.05 -13.80
N TRP A 501 -24.36 21.92 -13.90
CA TRP A 501 -24.08 22.65 -15.13
C TRP A 501 -23.78 21.71 -16.30
N ASP A 502 -22.90 20.73 -16.10
CA ASP A 502 -22.50 19.77 -17.15
C ASP A 502 -23.67 18.86 -17.59
N TRP A 503 -24.56 18.52 -16.66
CA TRP A 503 -25.80 17.78 -16.91
C TRP A 503 -26.81 18.59 -17.72
N LEU A 504 -27.07 19.85 -17.33
CA LEU A 504 -27.98 20.74 -18.04
C LEU A 504 -27.44 21.11 -19.42
N ALA A 505 -26.17 21.50 -19.51
CA ALA A 505 -25.52 21.88 -20.74
C ALA A 505 -25.51 20.72 -21.75
N SER A 506 -25.38 19.46 -21.30
CA SER A 506 -25.41 18.28 -22.18
C SER A 506 -26.71 18.10 -22.98
N ARG A 507 -27.79 18.78 -22.60
CA ARG A 507 -29.10 18.71 -23.28
C ARG A 507 -29.23 19.72 -24.41
N LEU A 508 -28.28 20.66 -24.52
CA LEU A 508 -28.25 21.63 -25.61
C LEU A 508 -27.64 20.98 -26.87
N PRO A 509 -28.12 21.36 -28.07
CA PRO A 509 -27.66 20.75 -29.32
C PRO A 509 -26.14 20.84 -29.45
N ALA A 510 -25.50 19.68 -29.62
CA ALA A 510 -24.07 19.59 -29.85
C ALA A 510 -23.74 19.99 -31.30
N ARG A 511 -22.52 20.50 -31.52
CA ARG A 511 -22.01 20.93 -32.83
C ARG A 511 -21.86 19.76 -33.81
N THR A 512 -21.74 18.54 -33.29
CA THR A 512 -21.62 17.27 -34.00
C THR A 512 -22.75 16.37 -33.49
N GLY A 513 -23.75 16.12 -34.33
CA GLY A 513 -25.07 15.57 -33.94
C GLY A 513 -25.11 14.10 -33.50
N SER A 514 -24.22 13.63 -32.63
CA SER A 514 -24.13 12.21 -32.27
C SER A 514 -23.98 11.88 -30.78
N GLN A 515 -24.25 12.81 -29.85
CA GLN A 515 -24.14 12.50 -28.42
C GLN A 515 -25.46 12.58 -27.67
N ALA A 516 -25.82 11.45 -27.04
CA ALA A 516 -26.92 11.37 -26.10
C ALA A 516 -26.63 12.28 -24.89
N PRO A 517 -27.66 12.96 -24.33
CA PRO A 517 -27.49 13.81 -23.16
C PRO A 517 -26.90 13.02 -21.99
N LEU A 518 -26.03 13.65 -21.19
CA LEU A 518 -25.43 13.00 -20.02
C LEU A 518 -26.52 12.72 -18.99
N THR A 519 -26.45 11.55 -18.36
CA THR A 519 -27.21 11.30 -17.13
C THR A 519 -26.55 12.04 -15.96
N TRP A 520 -27.32 12.34 -14.90
CA TRP A 520 -26.79 12.98 -13.69
C TRP A 520 -25.55 12.26 -13.16
N ASN A 521 -25.59 10.92 -13.08
CA ASN A 521 -24.48 10.12 -12.60
C ASN A 521 -23.24 10.27 -13.47
N LYS A 522 -23.38 10.27 -14.80
CA LYS A 522 -22.24 10.48 -15.72
C LYS A 522 -21.64 11.88 -15.56
N ALA A 523 -22.48 12.92 -15.43
CA ALA A 523 -22.01 14.29 -15.21
C ALA A 523 -21.28 14.45 -13.86
N TRP A 524 -21.83 13.88 -12.78
CA TRP A 524 -21.22 13.87 -11.45
C TRP A 524 -19.88 13.15 -11.42
N GLU A 525 -19.80 12.01 -12.08
CA GLU A 525 -18.59 11.19 -12.15
C GLU A 525 -17.50 11.85 -12.97
N LYS A 526 -17.86 12.44 -14.10
CA LYS A 526 -17.00 13.24 -14.95
C LYS A 526 -16.36 14.39 -14.18
N GLN A 527 -17.11 15.13 -13.37
CA GLN A 527 -16.52 16.22 -12.57
C GLN A 527 -15.52 15.75 -11.52
N ARG A 528 -15.71 14.57 -10.95
CA ARG A 528 -14.78 14.01 -9.94
C ARG A 528 -13.59 13.28 -10.53
N GLY A 529 -13.47 13.21 -11.87
CA GLY A 529 -12.43 12.47 -12.57
C GLY A 529 -12.62 10.96 -12.50
N ASN A 530 -13.84 10.48 -12.22
CA ASN A 530 -14.14 9.05 -12.21
C ASN A 530 -14.41 8.60 -13.65
N LYS A 531 -13.65 7.60 -14.14
CA LYS A 531 -13.85 7.00 -15.47
C LYS A 531 -15.30 6.50 -15.63
N THR A 532 -15.92 6.75 -16.78
CA THR A 532 -17.29 6.35 -17.12
C THR A 532 -17.43 4.83 -17.05
N THR A 533 -18.58 4.33 -16.59
CA THR A 533 -18.90 2.89 -16.60
C THR A 533 -18.87 2.39 -18.04
N ILE A 534 -17.82 1.66 -18.41
CA ILE A 534 -17.83 0.85 -19.63
C ILE A 534 -18.46 -0.47 -19.21
N ASP A 535 -19.47 -0.93 -19.94
CA ASP A 535 -19.91 -2.32 -19.84
C ASP A 535 -18.77 -3.19 -20.38
N ALA A 536 -17.77 -3.45 -19.52
CA ALA A 536 -16.75 -4.42 -19.84
C ALA A 536 -17.48 -5.74 -20.12
N ILE A 537 -17.36 -6.23 -21.36
CA ILE A 537 -17.66 -7.62 -21.68
C ILE A 537 -17.00 -8.44 -20.57
N THR A 538 -17.73 -9.39 -19.99
CA THR A 538 -17.17 -10.25 -18.94
C THR A 538 -16.57 -11.45 -19.67
N PRO A 539 -15.26 -11.44 -20.00
CA PRO A 539 -14.66 -12.60 -20.63
C PRO A 539 -14.90 -13.83 -19.77
N GLU A 540 -15.26 -14.94 -20.43
CA GLU A 540 -15.43 -16.22 -19.75
C GLU A 540 -14.12 -16.63 -19.12
N THR A 541 -14.19 -17.08 -17.86
CA THR A 541 -13.04 -17.65 -17.16
C THR A 541 -12.78 -19.04 -17.70
N HIS A 542 -11.87 -19.17 -18.65
CA HIS A 542 -11.19 -20.43 -18.90
C HIS A 542 -10.17 -20.63 -17.77
N LEU A 543 -10.24 -21.79 -17.12
CA LEU A 543 -9.32 -22.24 -16.08
C LEU A 543 -9.25 -23.75 -16.23
N SER A 544 -8.05 -24.33 -16.23
CA SER A 544 -7.89 -25.76 -16.35
C SER A 544 -8.65 -26.51 -15.24
N PRO A 545 -9.24 -27.69 -15.53
CA PRO A 545 -9.80 -28.56 -14.50
C PRO A 545 -8.79 -28.87 -13.40
N ASP A 546 -7.52 -29.04 -13.76
CA ASP A 546 -6.42 -29.32 -12.83
C ASP A 546 -6.20 -28.19 -11.82
N TRP A 547 -6.21 -26.92 -12.27
CA TRP A 547 -6.16 -25.79 -11.33
C TRP A 547 -7.37 -25.78 -10.40
N LYS A 548 -8.58 -26.07 -10.90
CA LYS A 548 -9.79 -26.09 -10.06
C LYS A 548 -9.68 -27.17 -8.98
N LYS A 549 -9.13 -28.34 -9.33
CA LYS A 549 -8.81 -29.43 -8.39
C LYS A 549 -7.78 -28.99 -7.34
N GLU A 550 -6.65 -28.46 -7.79
CA GLU A 550 -5.55 -28.02 -6.93
C GLU A 550 -5.96 -26.87 -5.99
N HIS A 551 -6.67 -25.87 -6.53
CA HIS A 551 -7.21 -24.75 -5.75
C HIS A 551 -8.20 -25.22 -4.70
N THR A 552 -9.03 -26.21 -5.03
CA THR A 552 -9.96 -26.84 -4.08
C THR A 552 -9.22 -27.50 -2.93
N LEU A 553 -8.22 -28.35 -3.22
CA LEU A 553 -7.38 -29.01 -2.20
C LEU A 553 -6.70 -28.00 -1.28
N CYS A 554 -6.09 -26.96 -1.87
CA CYS A 554 -5.44 -25.89 -1.12
C CYS A 554 -6.41 -25.16 -0.17
N LEU A 555 -7.62 -24.84 -0.64
CA LEU A 555 -8.63 -24.17 0.18
C LEU A 555 -9.19 -25.07 1.29
N LEU A 556 -9.35 -26.36 1.05
CA LEU A 556 -9.76 -27.34 2.05
C LEU A 556 -8.71 -27.44 3.17
N LYS A 557 -7.44 -27.62 2.80
CA LYS A 557 -6.32 -27.69 3.75
C LYS A 557 -6.20 -26.42 4.58
N LYS A 558 -6.31 -25.25 3.93
CA LYS A 558 -6.29 -23.94 4.61
C LYS A 558 -7.46 -23.78 5.57
N TYR A 559 -8.67 -24.21 5.20
CA TYR A 559 -9.83 -24.17 6.08
C TYR A 559 -9.65 -25.07 7.29
N GLN A 560 -9.16 -26.30 7.07
CA GLN A 560 -8.88 -27.25 8.14
C GLN A 560 -7.84 -26.72 9.11
N HIS A 561 -6.72 -26.17 8.64
CA HIS A 561 -5.70 -25.57 9.49
C HIS A 561 -6.25 -24.37 10.29
N GLN A 562 -6.93 -23.43 9.65
CA GLN A 562 -7.38 -22.19 10.30
C GLN A 562 -8.56 -22.36 11.26
N HIS A 563 -9.35 -23.41 11.06
CA HIS A 563 -10.59 -23.58 11.79
C HIS A 563 -10.66 -24.87 12.57
N LEU A 564 -10.16 -25.99 12.07
CA LEU A 564 -10.34 -27.30 12.71
C LEU A 564 -9.14 -27.72 13.57
N GLN A 565 -7.91 -27.39 13.18
CA GLN A 565 -6.73 -27.68 13.98
C GLN A 565 -6.74 -26.89 15.30
N GLY A 566 -6.58 -27.59 16.42
CA GLY A 566 -6.68 -27.04 17.78
C GLY A 566 -8.08 -27.06 18.40
N ALA A 567 -9.12 -27.51 17.69
CA ALA A 567 -10.46 -27.66 18.27
C ALA A 567 -10.63 -29.05 18.93
N ILE A 568 -10.81 -29.08 20.26
CA ILE A 568 -10.89 -30.29 21.09
C ILE A 568 -11.99 -31.27 20.62
N TYR A 569 -13.11 -30.76 20.08
CA TYR A 569 -14.26 -31.57 19.64
C TYR A 569 -14.43 -31.67 18.11
N ALA A 570 -13.35 -31.55 17.32
CA ALA A 570 -13.43 -31.53 15.85
C ALA A 570 -12.88 -32.79 15.14
N GLN A 571 -12.50 -33.85 15.86
CA GLN A 571 -11.81 -35.01 15.27
C GLN A 571 -12.60 -35.71 14.14
N LYS A 572 -13.89 -36.01 14.34
CA LYS A 572 -14.74 -36.60 13.29
C LYS A 572 -14.83 -35.73 12.03
N LYS A 573 -14.85 -34.41 12.24
CA LYS A 573 -14.90 -33.41 11.17
C LYS A 573 -13.57 -33.30 10.44
N ILE A 574 -12.45 -33.44 11.15
CA ILE A 574 -11.10 -33.51 10.58
C ILE A 574 -10.97 -34.77 9.71
N ALA A 575 -11.40 -35.93 10.20
CA ALA A 575 -11.38 -37.17 9.44
C ALA A 575 -12.19 -37.06 8.14
N ALA A 576 -13.42 -36.54 8.21
CA ALA A 576 -14.25 -36.31 7.02
C ALA A 576 -13.64 -35.28 6.04
N PHE A 577 -12.87 -34.31 6.53
CA PHE A 577 -12.12 -33.37 5.67
C PHE A 577 -10.91 -34.02 5.00
N ASN A 578 -10.24 -34.97 5.68
CA ASN A 578 -9.12 -35.72 5.11
C ASN A 578 -9.63 -36.67 4.02
N GLU A 579 -10.73 -37.38 4.29
CA GLU A 579 -11.39 -38.26 3.30
C GLU A 579 -11.83 -37.47 2.06
N LEU A 580 -12.42 -36.28 2.25
CA LEU A 580 -12.77 -35.40 1.15
C LEU A 580 -11.55 -34.95 0.32
N GLN A 581 -10.43 -34.64 0.98
CA GLN A 581 -9.19 -34.27 0.30
C GLN A 581 -8.62 -35.45 -0.48
N GLU A 582 -8.63 -36.65 0.10
CA GLU A 582 -8.17 -37.88 -0.54
C GLU A 582 -9.02 -38.22 -1.77
N GLN A 583 -10.35 -38.16 -1.66
CA GLN A 583 -11.26 -38.38 -2.79
C GLN A 583 -10.98 -37.41 -3.95
N ILE A 584 -10.83 -36.11 -3.66
CA ILE A 584 -10.50 -35.11 -4.68
C ILE A 584 -9.10 -35.36 -5.26
N PHE A 585 -8.15 -35.80 -4.45
CA PHE A 585 -6.79 -36.11 -4.88
C PHE A 585 -6.76 -37.30 -5.85
N THR A 586 -7.51 -38.37 -5.58
CA THR A 586 -7.52 -39.59 -6.39
C THR A 586 -8.40 -39.50 -7.64
N GLU A 587 -9.51 -38.76 -7.58
CA GLU A 587 -10.44 -38.66 -8.72
C GLU A 587 -9.91 -37.75 -9.84
N PRO A 588 -10.36 -37.96 -11.10
CA PRO A 588 -10.01 -37.08 -12.22
C PRO A 588 -10.50 -35.64 -11.97
N ALA A 589 -9.81 -34.66 -12.54
CA ALA A 589 -10.02 -33.25 -12.24
C ALA A 589 -11.45 -32.77 -12.54
N GLU A 590 -12.11 -33.34 -13.55
CA GLU A 590 -13.49 -33.06 -13.94
C GLU A 590 -14.51 -33.49 -12.88
N ALA A 591 -14.18 -34.47 -12.05
CA ALA A 591 -15.08 -34.98 -11.02
C ALA A 591 -15.15 -34.09 -9.77
N THR A 592 -14.18 -33.18 -9.59
CA THR A 592 -14.04 -32.28 -8.42
C THR A 592 -15.37 -31.60 -8.04
N HIS A 593 -16.15 -31.12 -9.02
CA HIS A 593 -17.43 -30.47 -8.76
C HIS A 593 -18.45 -31.42 -8.10
N LYS A 594 -18.58 -32.64 -8.62
CA LYS A 594 -19.51 -33.65 -8.10
C LYS A 594 -19.14 -34.07 -6.68
N VAL A 595 -17.84 -34.22 -6.40
CA VAL A 595 -17.33 -34.54 -5.06
C VAL A 595 -17.68 -33.45 -4.05
N ILE A 596 -17.45 -32.16 -4.37
CA ILE A 596 -17.80 -31.05 -3.48
C ILE A 596 -19.31 -30.99 -3.21
N VAL A 597 -20.14 -31.16 -4.25
CA VAL A 597 -21.60 -31.14 -4.12
C VAL A 597 -22.11 -32.28 -3.23
N THR A 598 -21.49 -33.46 -3.33
CA THR A 598 -21.79 -34.60 -2.48
C THR A 598 -21.34 -34.35 -1.03
N ALA A 599 -20.14 -33.82 -0.84
CA ALA A 599 -19.60 -33.48 0.47
C ALA A 599 -20.43 -32.41 1.20
N HIS A 600 -21.03 -31.46 0.48
CA HIS A 600 -21.95 -30.48 1.06
C HIS A 600 -23.18 -31.13 1.74
N LYS A 601 -23.58 -32.33 1.32
CA LYS A 601 -24.68 -33.09 1.94
C LYS A 601 -24.24 -33.96 3.12
N SER A 602 -22.93 -34.09 3.38
CA SER A 602 -22.40 -34.95 4.45
C SER A 602 -22.79 -34.42 5.85
N SER A 603 -23.42 -35.28 6.65
CA SER A 603 -23.80 -34.96 8.02
C SER A 603 -22.57 -34.71 8.90
N ALA A 604 -21.48 -35.45 8.71
CA ALA A 604 -20.23 -35.30 9.46
C ALA A 604 -19.58 -33.92 9.25
N LEU A 605 -19.60 -33.39 8.02
CA LEU A 605 -19.08 -32.05 7.70
C LEU A 605 -20.03 -30.93 8.17
N ASN A 606 -21.32 -31.21 8.30
CA ASN A 606 -22.33 -30.22 8.69
C ASN A 606 -22.58 -30.11 10.21
N GLN A 607 -21.85 -30.87 11.04
CA GLN A 607 -21.97 -30.79 12.51
C GLN A 607 -21.50 -29.43 13.07
N HIS A 608 -22.30 -28.87 13.99
CA HIS A 608 -21.98 -27.69 14.79
C HIS A 608 -20.98 -28.04 15.90
N ARG A 609 -20.11 -27.08 16.26
CA ARG A 609 -19.03 -27.30 17.24
C ARG A 609 -19.47 -27.21 18.70
N LEU A 610 -20.41 -26.31 19.00
CA LEU A 610 -20.96 -26.06 20.33
C LEU A 610 -22.40 -25.55 20.12
N PHE A 611 -23.37 -26.21 20.77
CA PHE A 611 -24.80 -25.88 20.83
C PHE A 611 -25.42 -25.40 19.50
N GLY A 612 -26.15 -26.29 18.83
CA GLY A 612 -26.96 -25.95 17.65
C GLY A 612 -28.17 -25.10 18.03
N MET A 613 -27.96 -23.83 18.39
CA MET A 613 -29.06 -22.90 18.57
C MET A 613 -29.51 -22.39 17.21
N ASN A 614 -30.71 -22.83 16.83
CA ASN A 614 -31.46 -22.48 15.63
C ASN A 614 -30.87 -23.06 14.33
N GLN A 615 -31.73 -23.31 13.35
CA GLN A 615 -31.50 -23.93 12.03
C GLN A 615 -30.50 -23.18 11.11
N ALA A 616 -29.57 -22.40 11.66
CA ALA A 616 -28.57 -21.66 10.92
C ALA A 616 -27.47 -22.58 10.39
N ALA A 617 -27.14 -22.46 9.09
CA ALA A 617 -26.08 -23.23 8.46
C ALA A 617 -24.74 -23.10 9.21
N CYS A 618 -24.08 -24.23 9.49
CA CYS A 618 -22.79 -24.21 10.17
C CYS A 618 -21.72 -23.53 9.31
N ARG A 619 -20.65 -23.00 9.93
CA ARG A 619 -19.56 -22.30 9.21
C ARG A 619 -18.89 -23.15 8.12
N THR A 620 -18.91 -24.48 8.26
CA THR A 620 -18.36 -25.42 7.28
C THR A 620 -19.28 -25.59 6.09
N GLN A 621 -20.58 -25.67 6.34
CA GLN A 621 -21.61 -25.69 5.30
C GLN A 621 -21.55 -24.40 4.46
N GLN A 622 -21.43 -23.23 5.10
CA GLN A 622 -21.26 -21.96 4.40
C GLN A 622 -19.99 -21.90 3.56
N PHE A 623 -18.90 -22.53 4.03
CA PHE A 623 -17.66 -22.59 3.29
C PHE A 623 -17.78 -23.51 2.07
N LEU A 624 -18.29 -24.73 2.24
CA LEU A 624 -18.50 -25.68 1.14
C LEU A 624 -19.50 -25.14 0.10
N SER A 625 -20.52 -24.39 0.51
CA SER A 625 -21.48 -23.77 -0.43
C SER A 625 -20.86 -22.64 -1.27
N GLN A 626 -19.85 -21.94 -0.74
CA GLN A 626 -19.14 -20.85 -1.43
C GLN A 626 -17.92 -21.35 -2.22
N LEU A 627 -17.47 -22.58 -1.97
CA LEU A 627 -16.26 -23.14 -2.55
C LEU A 627 -16.33 -23.24 -4.08
N PRO A 628 -17.41 -23.80 -4.70
CA PRO A 628 -17.51 -23.89 -6.17
C PRO A 628 -17.33 -22.54 -6.88
N GLU A 629 -18.03 -21.51 -6.42
CA GLU A 629 -17.93 -20.16 -6.98
C GLU A 629 -16.52 -19.58 -6.85
N ARG A 630 -15.84 -19.85 -5.72
CA ARG A 630 -14.48 -19.37 -5.47
C ARG A 630 -13.44 -20.02 -6.40
N VAL A 631 -13.61 -21.30 -6.72
CA VAL A 631 -12.69 -22.05 -7.58
C VAL A 631 -13.09 -22.02 -9.07
N GLY A 632 -14.14 -21.26 -9.44
CA GLY A 632 -14.58 -21.14 -10.84
C GLY A 632 -15.31 -22.39 -11.36
N LEU A 633 -15.99 -23.13 -10.49
CA LEU A 633 -16.94 -24.18 -10.84
C LEU A 633 -18.35 -23.58 -10.94
N GLU A 634 -19.15 -24.07 -11.90
CA GLU A 634 -20.50 -23.59 -12.13
C GLU A 634 -21.40 -23.76 -10.89
N ARG A 635 -22.32 -22.80 -10.67
CA ARG A 635 -23.38 -23.01 -9.66
C ARG A 635 -24.39 -23.97 -10.25
N ASN A 636 -24.74 -25.02 -9.51
CA ASN A 636 -26.03 -25.65 -9.68
C ASN A 636 -27.11 -24.58 -9.51
N SER A 637 -27.76 -24.21 -10.60
CA SER A 637 -29.06 -23.56 -10.62
C SER A 637 -30.09 -24.55 -10.08
N THR A 638 -30.07 -24.83 -8.78
CA THR A 638 -31.28 -25.35 -8.14
C THR A 638 -32.36 -24.28 -8.31
N PRO A 639 -33.49 -24.59 -8.97
CA PRO A 639 -34.55 -23.62 -9.18
C PRO A 639 -34.98 -23.11 -7.81
N THR A 640 -35.01 -21.78 -7.68
CA THR A 640 -35.78 -21.10 -6.65
C THR A 640 -37.11 -21.81 -6.51
N ALA A 641 -37.33 -22.44 -5.35
CA ALA A 641 -38.66 -22.81 -4.92
C ALA A 641 -39.57 -21.60 -5.16
N ALA A 642 -40.64 -21.86 -5.91
CA ALA A 642 -41.58 -20.87 -6.38
C ALA A 642 -42.02 -19.96 -5.23
N ARG A 643 -42.15 -18.68 -5.55
CA ARG A 643 -42.87 -17.70 -4.74
C ARG A 643 -44.28 -18.24 -4.46
N CYS A 644 -44.62 -18.40 -3.19
CA CYS A 644 -45.91 -18.01 -2.65
C CYS A 644 -45.65 -16.89 -1.65
#